data_AF-A0A9E1LQ54-F1
#
_entry.id   AF-A0A9E1LQ54-F1
#
_cell.length_a   1.000
_cell.length_b   1.000
_cell.length_c   1.000
_cell.angle_alpha   90.00
_cell.angle_beta   90.00
_cell.angle_gamma   90.00
#
_symmetry.space_group_name_H-M   'P 1'
#
loop_
_entity.id
_entity.type
_entity.pdbx_description
1 polymer ?
#
loop_
_entity_poly.entity_id
_entity_poly.type
_entity_poly.pdbx_seq_one_letter_code
_entity_poly.pdbx_strand_id
1 'polypeptide(L)'
;SQLATTWGVAPVVLAQVHRHGSEIRSVVSSITQRIGTAGAGSQRQASASPGGGPGKVLSFLAPGDAREANDIARIITTAHEEEGIPFDRIAVIARRGARVGSLVQHLSNAGIPARSSLNGQALRDQPVARALLEAAAMARGMMALTPDRAVSLLTGLYGAMTNSELRRLRFALRVGADPELPYQPVDALIAEALGHRGGFALLDSAVSRKAEALAALLDDVRQEPGSTPITDLLWTIWEGSGAAATLRAQTASRGTSRGFAHQALDSVVALFRQASDFVDASPGANSEVFLESLLMADVPDDVIVPQPSWPAVLVSTPPGVAGSEFDLVCVTGVNDQVWPDLRLRGSLLAPHRVAGAARGEDNTIDERRMVLEDELRLFALAVSRARQTLVISASESEESRPSPLFDVVDAFATRVESLATPPLSPRSLVGGLRRDLVQALESGKDTAAMAGDLALLARASVAGAHPSKWWGLAPLSSTKALYHDGPIPISPSALATIEESPIEWFLGSLARNESSPDRGLGTLLHQAWEEHPEGSVAAIASIVDKRFLELEYEAGWIEAYQRRVAYGMIAALGDYCADRVAEGWRVLASEQGFEVTVGPAILRGTLDRLEINARGEVQIVDLKTGAGKTDNAIALNPQLFAYQLGLSSDQIAEVLPPGDTVMAGAALLFVKEGVRGKSYRLSLQPPMEPTTREEFVSRIEKAATVVAAAEFAGEPLSFGPLGTPPRHRWHFIAQVCGDA
;
A
#
# COMPACT_ATOMS: atom_id res chain seq x y z
N SER A 1 26.14 -11.11 -47.78
CA SER A 1 26.57 -11.39 -49.16
C SER A 1 27.71 -12.40 -49.24
N GLN A 2 28.72 -12.32 -48.36
CA GLN A 2 29.91 -13.20 -48.41
C GLN A 2 29.61 -14.71 -48.44
N LEU A 3 28.76 -15.24 -47.56
CA LEU A 3 28.37 -16.66 -47.55
C LEU A 3 27.75 -17.14 -48.87
N ALA A 4 26.89 -16.32 -49.48
CA ALA A 4 26.27 -16.62 -50.76
C ALA A 4 27.30 -16.62 -51.90
N THR A 5 28.28 -15.70 -51.86
CA THR A 5 29.40 -15.65 -52.80
C THR A 5 30.32 -16.87 -52.64
N THR A 6 30.59 -17.29 -51.40
CA THR A 6 31.40 -18.49 -51.10
C THR A 6 30.68 -19.78 -51.50
N TRP A 7 29.35 -19.82 -51.45
CA TRP A 7 28.53 -20.99 -51.82
C TRP A 7 28.02 -20.96 -53.27
N GLY A 8 28.37 -19.95 -54.08
CA GLY A 8 27.92 -19.84 -55.48
C GLY A 8 26.40 -19.63 -55.63
N VAL A 9 25.73 -19.11 -54.59
CA VAL A 9 24.28 -18.90 -54.57
C VAL A 9 23.97 -17.44 -54.90
N ALA A 10 23.10 -17.20 -55.88
CA ALA A 10 22.61 -15.86 -56.20
C ALA A 10 21.51 -15.43 -55.22
N PRO A 11 21.64 -14.29 -54.52
CA PRO A 11 20.60 -13.81 -53.61
C PRO A 11 19.38 -13.30 -54.39
N VAL A 12 18.19 -13.80 -54.06
CA VAL A 12 16.92 -13.25 -54.54
C VAL A 12 16.49 -12.13 -53.60
N VAL A 13 16.41 -10.90 -54.11
CA VAL A 13 15.98 -9.73 -53.34
C VAL A 13 14.52 -9.44 -53.63
N LEU A 14 13.68 -9.43 -52.59
CA LEU A 14 12.29 -9.00 -52.70
C LEU A 14 12.22 -7.47 -52.72
N ALA A 15 11.73 -6.91 -53.83
CA ALA A 15 11.73 -5.47 -54.07
C ALA A 15 10.48 -4.74 -53.54
N GLN A 16 9.49 -5.46 -52.99
CA GLN A 16 8.23 -4.89 -52.56
C GLN A 16 7.92 -5.19 -51.08
N VAL A 17 7.39 -4.19 -50.39
CA VAL A 17 6.85 -4.29 -49.03
C VAL A 17 5.33 -4.28 -49.12
N HIS A 18 4.70 -5.36 -48.67
CA HIS A 18 3.24 -5.53 -48.73
C HIS A 18 2.50 -5.06 -47.47
N ARG A 19 3.22 -4.68 -46.40
CA ARG A 19 2.61 -4.34 -45.10
C ARG A 19 1.99 -2.94 -45.08
N HIS A 20 2.75 -1.94 -45.52
CA HIS A 20 2.43 -0.54 -45.28
C HIS A 20 2.62 0.32 -46.53
N GLY A 21 1.92 1.45 -46.55
CA GLY A 21 1.92 2.40 -47.64
C GLY A 21 3.24 3.13 -47.89
N SER A 22 3.24 3.98 -48.91
CA SER A 22 4.38 4.77 -49.35
C SER A 22 4.90 5.75 -48.29
N GLU A 23 4.03 6.39 -47.51
CA GLU A 23 4.44 7.38 -46.50
C GLU A 23 5.22 6.74 -45.36
N ILE A 24 4.65 5.67 -44.77
CA ILE A 24 5.35 4.89 -43.73
C ILE A 24 6.63 4.28 -44.30
N ARG A 25 6.63 3.86 -45.58
CA ARG A 25 7.83 3.33 -46.22
C ARG A 25 8.93 4.38 -46.38
N SER A 26 8.59 5.62 -46.68
CA SER A 26 9.55 6.73 -46.76
C SER A 26 10.24 6.97 -45.42
N VAL A 27 9.49 6.93 -44.31
CA VAL A 27 10.04 7.00 -42.95
C VAL A 27 11.04 5.86 -42.70
N VAL A 28 10.61 4.60 -42.92
CA VAL A 28 11.47 3.41 -42.73
C VAL A 28 12.73 3.50 -43.60
N SER A 29 12.60 3.95 -44.85
CA SER A 29 13.72 4.08 -45.79
C SER A 29 14.71 5.15 -45.32
N SER A 30 14.21 6.29 -44.86
CA SER A 30 15.03 7.37 -44.30
C SER A 30 15.87 6.88 -43.11
N ILE A 31 15.27 6.12 -42.19
CA ILE A 31 16.00 5.56 -41.02
C ILE A 31 17.02 4.52 -41.49
N THR A 32 16.60 3.58 -42.34
CA THR A 32 17.46 2.45 -42.74
C THR A 32 18.64 2.83 -43.65
N GLN A 33 18.55 3.95 -44.38
CA GLN A 33 19.67 4.54 -45.14
C GLN A 33 20.80 5.08 -44.25
N ARG A 34 20.50 5.42 -42.99
CA ARG A 34 21.48 5.90 -42.01
C ARG A 34 22.22 4.78 -41.29
N ILE A 35 21.80 3.52 -41.48
CA ILE A 35 22.47 2.33 -40.93
C ILE A 35 23.61 1.93 -41.87
N GLY A 36 24.82 1.73 -41.32
CA GLY A 36 25.99 1.24 -42.05
C GLY A 36 25.73 0.03 -42.95
N THR A 37 26.43 -0.02 -44.08
CA THR A 37 26.20 -0.94 -45.21
C THR A 37 27.20 -2.10 -45.25
N ALA A 38 27.54 -2.71 -44.12
CA ALA A 38 28.37 -3.91 -44.10
C ALA A 38 27.70 -5.10 -44.86
N GLY A 39 27.80 -5.11 -46.19
CA GLY A 39 27.48 -6.21 -47.09
C GLY A 39 26.00 -6.54 -47.36
N ALA A 40 25.01 -5.80 -46.84
CA ALA A 40 23.59 -6.13 -47.00
C ALA A 40 22.67 -4.90 -47.02
N GLY A 41 22.53 -4.25 -48.19
CA GLY A 41 21.73 -3.02 -48.37
C GLY A 41 20.68 -3.05 -49.47
N SER A 42 20.75 -3.99 -50.43
CA SER A 42 19.81 -4.04 -51.58
C SER A 42 18.37 -4.28 -51.14
N GLN A 43 18.15 -5.12 -50.12
CA GLN A 43 16.83 -5.38 -49.55
C GLN A 43 16.22 -4.15 -48.85
N ARG A 44 17.04 -3.17 -48.45
CA ARG A 44 16.56 -1.92 -47.83
C ARG A 44 15.97 -0.96 -48.85
N GLN A 45 16.18 -1.18 -50.15
CA GLN A 45 15.64 -0.37 -51.25
C GLN A 45 14.22 -0.77 -51.68
N ALA A 46 13.62 -1.79 -51.05
CA ALA A 46 12.26 -2.22 -51.39
C ALA A 46 11.27 -1.05 -51.32
N SER A 47 10.35 -0.94 -52.28
CA SER A 47 9.28 0.07 -52.30
C SER A 47 7.99 -0.50 -51.73
N ALA A 48 7.03 0.38 -51.37
CA ALA A 48 5.71 -0.08 -50.99
C ALA A 48 4.99 -0.71 -52.20
N SER A 49 4.19 -1.73 -51.96
CA SER A 49 3.36 -2.34 -53.00
C SER A 49 2.38 -1.30 -53.59
N PRO A 50 2.22 -1.22 -54.93
CA PRO A 50 1.36 -0.22 -55.58
C PRO A 50 -0.13 -0.27 -55.19
N GLY A 51 -0.60 -1.41 -54.64
CA GLY A 51 -1.99 -1.62 -54.26
C GLY A 51 -2.37 -1.17 -52.84
N GLY A 52 -1.41 -0.70 -52.03
CA GLY A 52 -1.68 -0.19 -50.68
C GLY A 52 -1.99 1.31 -50.69
N GLY A 53 -2.93 1.76 -49.85
CA GLY A 53 -3.11 3.19 -49.57
C GLY A 53 -1.81 3.82 -48.99
N PRO A 54 -1.64 5.15 -49.06
CA PRO A 54 -0.37 5.82 -48.73
C PRO A 54 0.08 5.61 -47.27
N GLY A 55 -0.84 5.31 -46.36
CA GLY A 55 -0.60 5.31 -44.91
C GLY A 55 -0.57 6.73 -44.35
N LYS A 56 -0.79 6.88 -43.04
CA LYS A 56 -0.74 8.14 -42.30
C LYS A 56 0.47 8.14 -41.37
N VAL A 57 1.22 9.25 -41.34
CA VAL A 57 2.28 9.47 -40.36
C VAL A 57 1.91 10.72 -39.56
N LEU A 58 1.81 10.60 -38.25
CA LEU A 58 1.46 11.67 -37.32
C LEU A 58 2.58 11.88 -36.32
N SER A 59 2.80 13.13 -35.92
CA SER A 59 3.76 13.49 -34.88
C SER A 59 3.13 14.43 -33.87
N PHE A 60 3.54 14.38 -32.60
CA PHE A 60 3.20 15.42 -31.63
C PHE A 60 4.27 15.59 -30.56
N LEU A 61 4.32 16.79 -29.98
CA LEU A 61 5.16 17.14 -28.85
C LEU A 61 4.28 17.39 -27.63
N ALA A 62 4.61 16.76 -26.51
CA ALA A 62 3.85 16.88 -25.28
C ALA A 62 4.65 17.57 -24.17
N PRO A 63 4.06 18.45 -23.34
CA PRO A 63 4.69 19.04 -22.17
C PRO A 63 4.84 18.02 -21.02
N GLY A 64 5.69 17.01 -21.22
CA GLY A 64 6.01 15.95 -20.26
C GLY A 64 5.31 14.61 -20.51
N ASP A 65 5.83 13.56 -19.87
CA ASP A 65 5.46 12.16 -20.10
C ASP A 65 3.98 11.85 -19.77
N ALA A 66 3.43 12.46 -18.71
CA ALA A 66 2.02 12.28 -18.34
C ALA A 66 1.07 12.87 -19.40
N ARG A 67 1.46 14.01 -20.02
CA ARG A 67 0.68 14.61 -21.11
C ARG A 67 0.79 13.75 -22.36
N GLU A 68 1.98 13.26 -22.67
CA GLU A 68 2.22 12.36 -23.79
C GLU A 68 1.34 11.10 -23.70
N ALA A 69 1.26 10.49 -22.52
CA ALA A 69 0.40 9.32 -22.28
C ALA A 69 -1.10 9.63 -22.45
N ASN A 70 -1.56 10.83 -22.08
CA ASN A 70 -2.93 11.29 -22.32
C ASN A 70 -3.22 11.51 -23.81
N ASP A 71 -2.27 12.08 -24.55
CA ASP A 71 -2.40 12.27 -25.99
C ASP A 71 -2.44 10.94 -26.73
N ILE A 72 -1.58 9.98 -26.35
CA ILE A 72 -1.62 8.60 -26.87
C ILE A 72 -2.98 7.97 -26.60
N ALA A 73 -3.48 8.05 -25.36
CA ALA A 73 -4.78 7.52 -25.00
C ALA A 73 -5.89 8.13 -25.87
N ARG A 74 -5.87 9.44 -26.10
CA ARG A 74 -6.85 10.13 -26.97
C ARG A 74 -6.77 9.62 -28.41
N ILE A 75 -5.57 9.51 -28.98
CA ILE A 75 -5.38 9.01 -30.35
C ILE A 75 -5.91 7.58 -30.48
N ILE A 76 -5.65 6.72 -29.48
CA ILE A 76 -6.16 5.35 -29.45
C ILE A 76 -7.69 5.34 -29.38
N THR A 77 -8.29 6.13 -28.50
CA THR A 77 -9.76 6.20 -28.37
C THR A 77 -10.39 6.71 -29.67
N THR A 78 -9.86 7.77 -30.28
CA THR A 78 -10.34 8.28 -31.57
C THR A 78 -10.22 7.22 -32.67
N ALA A 79 -9.09 6.52 -32.77
CA ALA A 79 -8.90 5.46 -33.74
C ALA A 79 -9.89 4.28 -33.53
N HIS A 80 -10.20 3.95 -32.28
CA HIS A 80 -11.15 2.88 -31.97
C HIS A 80 -12.60 3.29 -32.26
N GLU A 81 -13.03 4.45 -31.76
CA GLU A 81 -14.42 4.89 -31.79
C GLU A 81 -14.83 5.48 -33.15
N GLU A 82 -13.94 6.23 -33.83
CA GLU A 82 -14.25 6.90 -35.09
C GLU A 82 -13.78 6.11 -36.31
N GLU A 83 -12.57 5.51 -36.26
CA GLU A 83 -12.01 4.74 -37.39
C GLU A 83 -12.32 3.24 -37.32
N GLY A 84 -12.86 2.75 -36.19
CA GLY A 84 -13.26 1.34 -36.02
C GLY A 84 -12.08 0.37 -35.86
N ILE A 85 -10.88 0.85 -35.52
CA ILE A 85 -9.69 0.00 -35.34
C ILE A 85 -9.84 -0.79 -34.03
N PRO A 86 -9.86 -2.14 -34.05
CA PRO A 86 -9.99 -2.91 -32.83
C PRO A 86 -8.70 -2.82 -31.99
N PHE A 87 -8.82 -2.88 -30.65
CA PHE A 87 -7.69 -2.65 -29.75
C PHE A 87 -6.50 -3.59 -29.96
N ASP A 88 -6.74 -4.84 -30.36
CA ASP A 88 -5.69 -5.83 -30.69
C ASP A 88 -4.89 -5.50 -31.97
N ARG A 89 -5.37 -4.54 -32.77
CA ARG A 89 -4.67 -3.99 -33.94
C ARG A 89 -3.93 -2.68 -33.63
N ILE A 90 -3.75 -2.36 -32.35
CA ILE A 90 -3.04 -1.17 -31.89
C ILE A 90 -1.84 -1.57 -31.03
N ALA A 91 -0.68 -0.95 -31.29
CA ALA A 91 0.51 -1.12 -30.46
C ALA A 91 1.11 0.20 -30.01
N VAL A 92 1.60 0.25 -28.77
CA VAL A 92 2.38 1.35 -28.19
C VAL A 92 3.77 0.84 -27.86
N ILE A 93 4.78 1.41 -28.51
CA ILE A 93 6.16 0.96 -28.41
C ILE A 93 6.99 2.01 -27.66
N ALA A 94 7.67 1.57 -26.60
CA ALA A 94 8.61 2.39 -25.83
C ALA A 94 9.99 1.74 -25.82
N ARG A 95 11.08 2.54 -25.81
CA ARG A 95 12.45 2.00 -25.83
C ARG A 95 12.77 1.15 -24.60
N ARG A 96 12.32 1.57 -23.42
CA ARG A 96 12.68 1.03 -22.11
C ARG A 96 11.51 0.27 -21.49
N GLY A 97 11.79 -0.89 -20.89
CA GLY A 97 10.77 -1.74 -20.23
C GLY A 97 10.06 -1.05 -19.07
N ALA A 98 10.76 -0.22 -18.28
CA ALA A 98 10.15 0.52 -17.17
C ALA A 98 8.96 1.40 -17.60
N ARG A 99 9.02 1.97 -18.81
CA ARG A 99 7.95 2.81 -19.37
C ARG A 99 6.76 2.00 -19.90
N VAL A 100 6.95 0.70 -20.17
CA VAL A 100 5.84 -0.18 -20.59
C VAL A 100 4.82 -0.31 -19.47
N GLY A 101 5.28 -0.57 -18.23
CA GLY A 101 4.38 -0.69 -17.08
C GLY A 101 3.57 0.58 -16.80
N SER A 102 4.21 1.74 -16.84
CA SER A 102 3.52 3.03 -16.62
C SER A 102 2.50 3.32 -17.72
N LEU A 103 2.82 3.04 -18.99
CA LEU A 103 1.87 3.21 -20.11
C LEU A 103 0.68 2.25 -20.02
N VAL A 104 0.90 0.97 -19.67
CA VAL A 104 -0.20 0.00 -19.45
C VAL A 104 -1.14 0.50 -18.35
N GLN A 105 -0.58 0.95 -17.22
CA GLN A 105 -1.36 1.48 -16.12
C GLN A 105 -2.14 2.74 -16.53
N HIS A 106 -1.50 3.65 -17.25
CA HIS A 106 -2.12 4.90 -17.71
C HIS A 106 -3.29 4.66 -18.67
N LEU A 107 -3.09 3.80 -19.67
CA LEU A 107 -4.13 3.41 -20.62
C LEU A 107 -5.29 2.70 -19.91
N SER A 108 -4.99 1.80 -18.97
CA SER A 108 -6.01 1.11 -18.17
C SER A 108 -6.83 2.09 -17.33
N ASN A 109 -6.19 3.10 -16.73
CA ASN A 109 -6.86 4.17 -15.99
C ASN A 109 -7.72 5.05 -16.89
N ALA A 110 -7.33 5.24 -18.15
CA ALA A 110 -8.12 5.91 -19.17
C ALA A 110 -9.31 5.07 -19.69
N GLY A 111 -9.43 3.82 -19.25
CA GLY A 111 -10.48 2.88 -19.69
C GLY A 111 -10.15 2.14 -20.99
N ILE A 112 -8.91 2.24 -21.46
CA ILE A 112 -8.41 1.55 -22.65
C ILE A 112 -7.84 0.19 -22.21
N PRO A 113 -8.32 -0.94 -22.76
CA PRO A 113 -7.74 -2.24 -22.45
C PRO A 113 -6.31 -2.29 -23.00
N ALA A 114 -5.33 -2.39 -22.12
CA ALA A 114 -3.91 -2.44 -22.46
C ALA A 114 -3.24 -3.64 -21.80
N ARG A 115 -2.23 -4.20 -22.48
CA ARG A 115 -1.43 -5.33 -21.98
C ARG A 115 0.04 -5.14 -22.31
N SER A 116 0.92 -5.65 -21.46
CA SER A 116 2.34 -5.79 -21.80
C SER A 116 2.62 -7.08 -22.56
N SER A 117 3.73 -7.11 -23.31
CA SER A 117 4.29 -8.38 -23.79
C SER A 117 4.98 -9.11 -22.62
N LEU A 118 4.68 -10.40 -22.44
CA LEU A 118 5.41 -11.27 -21.50
C LEU A 118 6.78 -11.69 -22.06
N ASN A 119 7.01 -11.51 -23.36
CA ASN A 119 8.25 -11.91 -24.01
C ASN A 119 9.44 -11.11 -23.43
N GLY A 120 10.43 -11.83 -22.92
CA GLY A 120 11.63 -11.23 -22.31
C GLY A 120 11.43 -10.68 -20.90
N GLN A 121 10.37 -11.06 -20.19
CA GLN A 121 10.20 -10.80 -18.74
C GLN A 121 10.30 -12.11 -17.97
N ALA A 122 10.99 -12.12 -16.82
CA ALA A 122 11.05 -13.30 -15.98
C ALA A 122 9.71 -13.51 -15.28
N LEU A 123 9.21 -14.75 -15.23
CA LEU A 123 7.91 -15.03 -14.60
C LEU A 123 7.90 -14.75 -13.09
N ARG A 124 9.06 -14.79 -12.43
CA ARG A 124 9.21 -14.38 -11.03
C ARG A 124 8.92 -12.88 -10.79
N ASP A 125 8.96 -12.06 -11.85
CA ASP A 125 8.63 -10.63 -11.75
C ASP A 125 7.12 -10.38 -11.90
N GLN A 126 6.35 -11.39 -12.35
CA GLN A 126 4.89 -11.32 -12.41
C GLN A 126 4.30 -11.66 -11.04
N PRO A 127 3.57 -10.75 -10.36
CA PRO A 127 3.15 -10.94 -8.97
C PRO A 127 2.34 -12.22 -8.73
N VAL A 128 1.45 -12.58 -9.66
CA VAL A 128 0.55 -13.73 -9.52
C VAL A 128 1.29 -15.06 -9.72
N ALA A 129 2.18 -15.14 -10.70
CA ALA A 129 3.03 -16.31 -10.92
C ALA A 129 4.05 -16.48 -9.78
N ARG A 130 4.67 -15.37 -9.34
CA ARG A 130 5.59 -15.36 -8.20
C ARG A 130 4.93 -15.87 -6.92
N ALA A 131 3.74 -15.37 -6.59
CA ALA A 131 3.03 -15.81 -5.39
C ALA A 131 2.69 -17.31 -5.42
N LEU A 132 2.42 -17.89 -6.60
CA LEU A 132 2.18 -19.33 -6.75
C LEU A 132 3.46 -20.15 -6.56
N LEU A 133 4.57 -19.68 -7.15
CA LEU A 133 5.90 -20.27 -6.99
C LEU A 133 6.36 -20.22 -5.52
N GLU A 134 6.19 -19.08 -4.86
CA GLU A 134 6.55 -18.92 -3.44
C GLU A 134 5.67 -19.79 -2.53
N ALA A 135 4.37 -19.92 -2.80
CA ALA A 135 3.49 -20.83 -2.07
C ALA A 135 3.93 -22.29 -2.20
N ALA A 136 4.25 -22.75 -3.42
CA ALA A 136 4.77 -24.10 -3.65
C ALA A 136 6.14 -24.31 -2.97
N ALA A 137 7.07 -23.34 -3.09
CA ALA A 137 8.38 -23.41 -2.44
C ALA A 137 8.29 -23.45 -0.91
N MET A 138 7.35 -22.72 -0.31
CA MET A 138 7.07 -22.78 1.13
C MET A 138 6.48 -24.14 1.54
N ALA A 139 5.53 -24.68 0.77
CA ALA A 139 4.96 -26.00 1.03
C ALA A 139 6.02 -27.12 0.97
N ARG A 140 6.94 -27.06 -0.01
CA ARG A 140 8.08 -27.98 -0.17
C ARG A 140 9.24 -27.74 0.81
N GLY A 141 9.13 -26.74 1.70
CA GLY A 141 10.16 -26.44 2.70
C GLY A 141 11.44 -25.81 2.15
N MET A 142 11.45 -25.40 0.88
CA MET A 142 12.56 -24.65 0.28
C MET A 142 12.63 -23.21 0.79
N MET A 143 11.49 -22.69 1.25
CA MET A 143 11.33 -21.34 1.74
C MET A 143 10.70 -21.36 3.13
N ALA A 144 11.34 -20.70 4.10
CA ALA A 144 10.78 -20.60 5.45
C ALA A 144 9.48 -19.79 5.44
N LEU A 145 8.45 -20.35 6.08
CA LEU A 145 7.17 -19.71 6.33
C LEU A 145 7.31 -18.74 7.51
N THR A 146 7.85 -17.55 7.24
CA THR A 146 8.00 -16.48 8.24
C THR A 146 6.66 -15.80 8.52
N PRO A 147 6.52 -15.08 9.65
CA PRO A 147 5.31 -14.31 9.96
C PRO A 147 4.84 -13.41 8.81
N ASP A 148 5.75 -12.65 8.20
CA ASP A 148 5.42 -11.75 7.08
C ASP A 148 4.90 -12.50 5.84
N ARG A 149 5.51 -13.65 5.53
CA ARG A 149 5.10 -14.48 4.39
C ARG A 149 3.78 -15.18 4.63
N ALA A 150 3.54 -15.65 5.85
CA ALA A 150 2.27 -16.24 6.27
C ALA A 150 1.12 -15.23 6.12
N VAL A 151 1.31 -14.00 6.59
CA VAL A 151 0.33 -12.90 6.42
C VAL A 151 0.16 -12.55 4.95
N SER A 152 1.25 -12.47 4.18
CA SER A 152 1.21 -12.17 2.75
C SER A 152 0.48 -13.24 1.94
N LEU A 153 0.65 -14.52 2.28
CA LEU A 153 -0.08 -15.64 1.66
C LEU A 153 -1.58 -15.57 1.95
N LEU A 154 -1.96 -15.33 3.22
CA LEU A 154 -3.36 -15.24 3.62
C LEU A 154 -4.08 -14.06 2.96
N THR A 155 -3.43 -12.90 2.90
CA THR A 155 -4.01 -11.67 2.33
C THR A 155 -3.86 -11.59 0.81
N GLY A 156 -2.96 -12.38 0.23
CA GLY A 156 -2.73 -12.48 -1.21
C GLY A 156 -3.86 -13.21 -1.95
N LEU A 157 -3.68 -13.35 -3.27
CA LEU A 157 -4.68 -13.95 -4.16
C LEU A 157 -5.09 -15.38 -3.75
N TYR A 158 -4.14 -16.18 -3.28
CA TYR A 158 -4.35 -17.60 -2.98
C TYR A 158 -4.94 -17.86 -1.59
N GLY A 159 -4.83 -16.91 -0.64
CA GLY A 159 -5.51 -16.98 0.66
C GLY A 159 -6.81 -16.17 0.73
N ALA A 160 -6.92 -15.11 -0.07
CA ALA A 160 -8.11 -14.26 -0.26
C ALA A 160 -8.75 -13.73 1.05
N MET A 161 -7.96 -13.55 2.11
CA MET A 161 -8.42 -12.94 3.35
C MET A 161 -8.37 -11.42 3.27
N THR A 162 -9.45 -10.78 3.70
CA THR A 162 -9.51 -9.34 3.90
C THR A 162 -8.81 -8.93 5.21
N ASN A 163 -8.39 -7.66 5.33
CA ASN A 163 -7.78 -7.14 6.56
C ASN A 163 -8.70 -7.28 7.79
N SER A 164 -10.03 -7.23 7.61
CA SER A 164 -10.99 -7.43 8.70
C SER A 164 -11.12 -8.90 9.11
N GLU A 165 -11.01 -9.85 8.17
CA GLU A 165 -10.89 -11.28 8.48
C GLU A 165 -9.57 -11.59 9.18
N LEU A 166 -8.45 -11.03 8.70
CA LEU A 166 -7.13 -11.19 9.33
C LEU A 166 -7.12 -10.65 10.77
N ARG A 167 -7.72 -9.47 11.01
CA ARG A 167 -7.84 -8.91 12.37
C ARG A 167 -8.65 -9.83 13.29
N ARG A 168 -9.74 -10.42 12.79
CA ARG A 168 -10.54 -11.41 13.55
C ARG A 168 -9.75 -12.67 13.84
N LEU A 169 -8.98 -13.17 12.87
CA LEU A 169 -8.09 -14.33 13.05
C LEU A 169 -7.02 -14.05 14.11
N ARG A 170 -6.36 -12.89 14.04
CA ARG A 170 -5.36 -12.47 15.03
C ARG A 170 -5.95 -12.40 16.43
N PHE A 171 -7.14 -11.81 16.56
CA PHE A 171 -7.85 -11.74 17.83
C PHE A 171 -8.19 -13.14 18.37
N ALA A 172 -8.73 -14.02 17.53
CA ALA A 172 -9.10 -15.38 17.92
C ALA A 172 -7.87 -16.21 18.37
N LEU A 173 -6.74 -16.11 17.67
CA LEU A 173 -5.49 -16.75 18.06
C LEU A 173 -4.96 -16.20 19.39
N ARG A 174 -5.04 -14.88 19.61
CA ARG A 174 -4.60 -14.25 20.86
C ARG A 174 -5.45 -14.70 22.04
N VAL A 175 -6.76 -14.83 21.87
CA VAL A 175 -7.69 -15.32 22.91
C VAL A 175 -7.51 -16.82 23.17
N GLY A 176 -7.16 -17.59 22.15
CA GLY A 176 -6.92 -19.04 22.26
C GLY A 176 -5.51 -19.42 22.72
N ALA A 177 -4.59 -18.46 22.86
CA ALA A 177 -3.23 -18.72 23.32
C ALA A 177 -3.23 -19.16 24.81
N ASP A 178 -2.44 -20.19 25.12
CA ASP A 178 -2.31 -20.69 26.49
C ASP A 178 -1.52 -19.68 27.34
N PRO A 179 -2.11 -19.13 28.43
CA PRO A 179 -1.43 -18.16 29.28
C PRO A 179 -0.20 -18.73 30.02
N GLU A 180 -0.06 -20.05 30.12
CA GLU A 180 1.09 -20.70 30.78
C GLU A 180 2.30 -20.86 29.82
N LEU A 181 2.09 -20.70 28.51
CA LEU A 181 3.18 -20.75 27.53
C LEU A 181 3.85 -19.36 27.38
N PRO A 182 5.14 -19.32 27.00
CA PRO A 182 5.79 -18.06 26.66
C PRO A 182 5.02 -17.32 25.56
N TYR A 183 4.90 -16.00 25.71
CA TYR A 183 4.27 -15.17 24.69
C TYR A 183 4.92 -15.40 23.32
N GLN A 184 4.08 -15.61 22.31
CA GLN A 184 4.48 -15.70 20.92
C GLN A 184 3.70 -14.63 20.13
N PRO A 185 4.38 -13.84 19.28
CA PRO A 185 3.71 -12.89 18.41
C PRO A 185 2.64 -13.57 17.58
N VAL A 186 1.48 -12.93 17.44
CA VAL A 186 0.31 -13.56 16.80
C VAL A 186 0.61 -13.97 15.36
N ASP A 187 1.39 -13.19 14.63
CA ASP A 187 1.76 -13.54 13.24
C ASP A 187 2.73 -14.73 13.17
N ALA A 188 3.50 -14.99 14.24
CA ALA A 188 4.27 -16.22 14.37
C ALA A 188 3.38 -17.43 14.66
N LEU A 189 2.33 -17.27 15.46
CA LEU A 189 1.30 -18.30 15.65
C LEU A 189 0.59 -18.62 14.32
N ILE A 190 0.29 -17.60 13.50
CA ILE A 190 -0.28 -17.79 12.16
C ILE A 190 0.67 -18.61 11.29
N ALA A 191 1.96 -18.27 11.26
CA ALA A 191 2.96 -18.97 10.47
C ALA A 191 3.10 -20.44 10.90
N GLU A 192 3.16 -20.71 12.21
CA GLU A 192 3.21 -22.06 12.76
C GLU A 192 1.94 -22.87 12.42
N ALA A 193 0.76 -22.26 12.59
CA ALA A 193 -0.52 -22.89 12.30
C ALA A 193 -0.69 -23.21 10.80
N LEU A 194 -0.26 -22.32 9.90
CA LEU A 194 -0.22 -22.61 8.46
C LEU A 194 0.79 -23.71 8.10
N GLY A 195 1.78 -23.93 8.96
CA GLY A 195 2.77 -25.00 8.79
C GLY A 195 2.18 -26.40 8.87
N HIS A 196 0.96 -26.59 9.38
CA HIS A 196 0.42 -27.93 9.64
C HIS A 196 -1.07 -28.00 9.30
N ARG A 197 -1.53 -29.13 8.77
CA ARG A 197 -2.97 -29.38 8.61
C ARG A 197 -3.65 -29.35 9.97
N GLY A 198 -4.73 -28.58 10.08
CA GLY A 198 -5.49 -28.43 11.32
C GLY A 198 -4.88 -27.47 12.34
N GLY A 199 -3.87 -26.67 11.98
CA GLY A 199 -3.29 -25.66 12.88
C GLY A 199 -4.28 -24.60 13.37
N PHE A 200 -5.45 -24.48 12.72
CA PHE A 200 -6.54 -23.60 13.13
C PHE A 200 -7.80 -24.34 13.65
N ALA A 201 -7.72 -25.65 13.88
CA ALA A 201 -8.89 -26.49 14.20
C ALA A 201 -9.56 -26.15 15.53
N LEU A 202 -8.84 -25.48 16.45
CA LEU A 202 -9.37 -25.04 17.74
C LEU A 202 -10.16 -23.71 17.65
N LEU A 203 -10.10 -23.02 16.51
CA LEU A 203 -10.79 -21.75 16.30
C LEU A 203 -12.17 -21.96 15.69
N ASP A 204 -13.06 -20.99 15.88
CA ASP A 204 -14.35 -20.98 15.19
C ASP A 204 -14.14 -20.95 13.66
N SER A 205 -14.73 -21.92 12.99
CA SER A 205 -14.76 -22.05 11.53
C SER A 205 -15.16 -20.74 10.81
N ALA A 206 -16.01 -19.91 11.40
CA ALA A 206 -16.39 -18.63 10.79
C ALA A 206 -15.20 -17.68 10.60
N VAL A 207 -14.18 -17.79 11.47
CA VAL A 207 -12.98 -16.96 11.49
C VAL A 207 -11.82 -17.64 10.76
N SER A 208 -11.65 -18.95 10.93
CA SER A 208 -10.48 -19.68 10.45
C SER A 208 -10.61 -20.32 9.07
N ARG A 209 -11.83 -20.49 8.52
CA ARG A 209 -12.08 -21.30 7.30
C ARG A 209 -11.10 -21.09 6.15
N LYS A 210 -10.79 -19.82 5.81
CA LYS A 210 -9.86 -19.51 4.72
C LYS A 210 -8.42 -19.89 5.06
N ALA A 211 -8.00 -19.62 6.29
CA ALA A 211 -6.66 -19.98 6.77
C ALA A 211 -6.49 -21.50 6.89
N GLU A 212 -7.52 -22.21 7.34
CA GLU A 212 -7.55 -23.67 7.42
C GLU A 212 -7.54 -24.32 6.03
N ALA A 213 -8.31 -23.78 5.08
CA ALA A 213 -8.26 -24.21 3.69
C ALA A 213 -6.86 -24.04 3.10
N LEU A 214 -6.22 -22.88 3.31
CA LEU A 214 -4.86 -22.65 2.83
C LEU A 214 -3.83 -23.58 3.49
N ALA A 215 -3.92 -23.79 4.82
CA ALA A 215 -3.06 -24.72 5.54
C ALA A 215 -3.19 -26.16 4.99
N ALA A 216 -4.42 -26.59 4.68
CA ALA A 216 -4.67 -27.89 4.08
C ALA A 216 -4.05 -28.01 2.68
N LEU A 217 -4.15 -26.98 1.84
CA LEU A 217 -3.54 -26.97 0.50
C LEU A 217 -2.01 -27.03 0.54
N LEU A 218 -1.39 -26.26 1.44
CA LEU A 218 0.07 -26.29 1.61
C LEU A 218 0.52 -27.66 2.13
N ASP A 219 -0.26 -28.29 3.01
CA ASP A 219 0.02 -29.64 3.49
C ASP A 219 -0.18 -30.69 2.38
N ASP A 220 -1.22 -30.58 1.54
CA ASP A 220 -1.40 -31.47 0.37
C ASP A 220 -0.14 -31.48 -0.51
N VAL A 221 0.39 -30.30 -0.87
CA VAL A 221 1.62 -30.16 -1.66
C VAL A 221 2.86 -30.70 -0.93
N ARG A 222 2.88 -30.62 0.40
CA ARG A 222 4.00 -31.13 1.22
C ARG A 222 4.04 -32.66 1.26
N GLN A 223 2.87 -33.32 1.31
CA GLN A 223 2.77 -34.77 1.38
C GLN A 223 3.02 -35.46 0.04
N GLU A 224 2.94 -34.72 -1.07
CA GLU A 224 3.27 -35.24 -2.40
C GLU A 224 4.73 -35.76 -2.49
N PRO A 225 4.97 -36.91 -3.14
CA PRO A 225 6.32 -37.41 -3.40
C PRO A 225 7.21 -36.38 -4.10
N GLY A 226 8.51 -36.39 -3.84
CA GLY A 226 9.46 -35.50 -4.55
C GLY A 226 9.59 -35.77 -6.06
N SER A 227 9.00 -36.87 -6.55
CA SER A 227 8.87 -37.17 -7.98
C SER A 227 7.59 -36.61 -8.61
N THR A 228 6.69 -36.02 -7.82
CA THR A 228 5.45 -35.44 -8.33
C THR A 228 5.79 -34.29 -9.28
N PRO A 229 5.23 -34.26 -10.51
CA PRO A 229 5.47 -33.19 -11.45
C PRO A 229 5.12 -31.82 -10.85
N ILE A 230 5.96 -30.81 -11.12
CA ILE A 230 5.71 -29.45 -10.64
C ILE A 230 4.37 -28.89 -11.14
N THR A 231 3.90 -29.32 -12.31
CA THR A 231 2.57 -28.97 -12.83
C THR A 231 1.46 -29.35 -11.86
N ASP A 232 1.57 -30.51 -11.22
CA ASP A 232 0.54 -31.04 -10.33
C ASP A 232 0.56 -30.28 -9.00
N LEU A 233 1.74 -29.98 -8.47
CA LEU A 233 1.90 -29.17 -7.25
C LEU A 233 1.32 -27.75 -7.44
N LEU A 234 1.65 -27.09 -8.56
CA LEU A 234 1.11 -25.77 -8.89
C LEU A 234 -0.42 -25.83 -9.09
N TRP A 235 -0.91 -26.89 -9.73
CA TRP A 235 -2.34 -27.10 -9.97
C TRP A 235 -3.13 -27.24 -8.67
N THR A 236 -2.62 -28.00 -7.69
CA THR A 236 -3.24 -28.19 -6.37
C THR A 236 -3.49 -26.85 -5.68
N ILE A 237 -2.52 -25.94 -5.67
CA ILE A 237 -2.67 -24.60 -5.07
C ILE A 237 -3.60 -23.72 -5.92
N TRP A 238 -3.42 -23.73 -7.25
CA TRP A 238 -4.19 -22.89 -8.18
C TRP A 238 -5.70 -23.19 -8.13
N GLU A 239 -6.09 -24.46 -8.20
CA GLU A 239 -7.50 -24.87 -8.19
C GLU A 239 -8.06 -24.80 -6.76
N GLY A 240 -7.31 -25.30 -5.77
CA GLY A 240 -7.75 -25.39 -4.39
C GLY A 240 -7.97 -24.04 -3.70
N SER A 241 -7.23 -23.00 -4.09
CA SER A 241 -7.39 -21.64 -3.55
C SER A 241 -8.64 -20.91 -4.04
N GLY A 242 -9.28 -21.37 -5.13
CA GLY A 242 -10.37 -20.64 -5.79
C GLY A 242 -9.92 -19.39 -6.56
N ALA A 243 -8.61 -19.18 -6.72
CA ALA A 243 -8.04 -18.06 -7.48
C ALA A 243 -8.53 -18.05 -8.93
N ALA A 244 -8.65 -19.23 -9.56
CA ALA A 244 -9.15 -19.38 -10.92
C ALA A 244 -10.57 -18.81 -11.10
N ALA A 245 -11.49 -19.14 -10.19
CA ALA A 245 -12.86 -18.64 -10.22
C ALA A 245 -12.92 -17.13 -9.97
N THR A 246 -12.12 -16.65 -9.02
CA THR A 246 -12.02 -15.23 -8.68
C THR A 246 -11.53 -14.39 -9.85
N LEU A 247 -10.43 -14.79 -10.48
CA LEU A 247 -9.88 -14.07 -11.64
C LEU A 247 -10.83 -14.13 -12.84
N ARG A 248 -11.45 -15.29 -13.12
CA ARG A 248 -12.48 -15.40 -14.17
C ARG A 248 -13.64 -14.43 -13.94
N ALA A 249 -14.17 -14.34 -12.71
CA ALA A 249 -15.23 -13.38 -12.39
C ALA A 249 -14.77 -11.92 -12.59
N GLN A 250 -13.52 -11.60 -12.25
CA GLN A 250 -12.94 -10.27 -12.46
C GLN A 250 -12.73 -9.92 -13.94
N THR A 251 -12.49 -10.90 -14.83
CA THR A 251 -12.42 -10.62 -16.29
C THR A 251 -13.76 -10.11 -16.87
N ALA A 252 -14.88 -10.49 -16.25
CA ALA A 252 -16.20 -10.00 -16.64
C ALA A 252 -16.53 -8.60 -16.06
N SER A 253 -15.72 -8.12 -15.12
CA SER A 253 -15.90 -6.80 -14.49
C SER A 253 -15.53 -5.65 -15.45
N ARG A 254 -16.00 -4.44 -15.14
CA ARG A 254 -15.61 -3.21 -15.85
C ARG A 254 -14.51 -2.49 -15.05
N GLY A 255 -13.50 -1.95 -15.75
CA GLY A 255 -12.44 -1.12 -15.15
C GLY A 255 -11.10 -1.83 -15.01
N THR A 256 -10.23 -1.32 -14.13
CA THR A 256 -8.83 -1.75 -13.97
C THR A 256 -8.68 -3.20 -13.48
N SER A 257 -9.65 -3.72 -12.72
CA SER A 257 -9.65 -5.11 -12.25
C SER A 257 -9.65 -6.12 -13.40
N ARG A 258 -10.28 -5.79 -14.54
CA ARG A 258 -10.29 -6.66 -15.73
C ARG A 258 -8.91 -6.80 -16.35
N GLY A 259 -8.18 -5.70 -16.50
CA GLY A 259 -6.83 -5.71 -17.08
C GLY A 259 -5.86 -6.53 -16.23
N PHE A 260 -5.90 -6.30 -14.91
CA PHE A 260 -5.16 -7.12 -13.95
C PHE A 260 -5.51 -8.61 -14.06
N ALA A 261 -6.80 -8.96 -14.10
CA ALA A 261 -7.22 -10.35 -14.16
C ALA A 261 -6.77 -11.07 -15.44
N HIS A 262 -6.83 -10.40 -16.59
CA HIS A 262 -6.29 -10.96 -17.83
C HIS A 262 -4.77 -11.17 -17.76
N GLN A 263 -4.02 -10.17 -17.30
CA GLN A 263 -2.55 -10.29 -17.16
C GLN A 263 -2.17 -11.39 -16.16
N ALA A 264 -2.89 -11.49 -15.04
CA ALA A 264 -2.73 -12.55 -14.05
C ALA A 264 -2.90 -13.93 -14.69
N LEU A 265 -3.99 -14.14 -15.44
CA LEU A 265 -4.23 -15.40 -16.14
C LEU A 265 -3.17 -15.71 -17.20
N ASP A 266 -2.73 -14.70 -17.97
CA ASP A 266 -1.66 -14.86 -18.96
C ASP A 266 -0.35 -15.31 -18.27
N SER A 267 -0.01 -14.71 -17.11
CA SER A 267 1.18 -15.09 -16.35
C SER A 267 1.12 -16.52 -15.80
N VAL A 268 -0.07 -16.97 -15.38
CA VAL A 268 -0.28 -18.34 -14.87
C VAL A 268 -0.18 -19.34 -16.01
N VAL A 269 -0.79 -19.06 -17.18
CA VAL A 269 -0.68 -19.91 -18.36
C VAL A 269 0.77 -20.04 -18.82
N ALA A 270 1.53 -18.94 -18.82
CA ALA A 270 2.96 -18.96 -19.14
C ALA A 270 3.75 -19.83 -18.13
N LEU A 271 3.45 -19.73 -16.84
CA LEU A 271 4.07 -20.54 -15.80
C LEU A 271 3.79 -22.04 -15.98
N PHE A 272 2.53 -22.41 -16.21
CA PHE A 272 2.17 -23.82 -16.47
C PHE A 272 2.81 -24.34 -17.77
N ARG A 273 2.95 -23.50 -18.80
CA ARG A 273 3.63 -23.91 -20.03
C ARG A 273 5.11 -24.21 -19.79
N GLN A 274 5.81 -23.33 -19.07
CA GLN A 274 7.22 -23.55 -18.73
C GLN A 274 7.41 -24.75 -17.80
N ALA A 275 6.50 -24.95 -16.84
CA ALA A 275 6.46 -26.13 -15.99
C ALA A 275 6.29 -27.42 -16.80
N SER A 276 5.39 -27.43 -17.79
CA SER A 276 5.19 -28.56 -18.72
C SER A 276 6.46 -28.83 -19.53
N ASP A 277 7.07 -27.78 -20.10
CA ASP A 277 8.29 -27.93 -20.91
C ASP A 277 9.46 -28.47 -20.08
N PHE A 278 9.57 -28.09 -18.80
CA PHE A 278 10.55 -28.65 -17.88
C PHE A 278 10.31 -30.14 -17.61
N VAL A 279 9.06 -30.54 -17.36
CA VAL A 279 8.68 -31.94 -17.12
C VAL A 279 8.95 -32.80 -18.36
N ASP A 280 8.63 -32.28 -19.54
CA ASP A 280 8.88 -32.97 -20.82
C ASP A 280 10.37 -33.12 -21.11
N ALA A 281 11.17 -32.07 -20.82
CA ALA A 281 12.61 -32.08 -21.04
C ALA A 281 13.37 -32.95 -20.02
N SER A 282 12.87 -33.03 -18.78
CA SER A 282 13.51 -33.78 -17.69
C SER A 282 12.49 -34.67 -16.94
N PRO A 283 12.02 -35.77 -17.54
CA PRO A 283 11.04 -36.66 -16.90
C PRO A 283 11.56 -37.21 -15.57
N GLY A 284 10.76 -37.06 -14.50
CA GLY A 284 11.11 -37.51 -13.16
C GLY A 284 12.11 -36.62 -12.40
N ALA A 285 12.45 -35.44 -12.94
CA ALA A 285 13.20 -34.44 -12.21
C ALA A 285 12.43 -33.95 -10.97
N ASN A 286 13.17 -33.65 -9.91
CA ASN A 286 12.61 -33.13 -8.68
C ASN A 286 12.03 -31.72 -8.92
N SER A 287 10.78 -31.49 -8.51
CA SER A 287 10.09 -30.20 -8.58
C SER A 287 10.87 -29.05 -7.95
N GLU A 288 11.65 -29.33 -6.91
CA GLU A 288 12.49 -28.38 -6.21
C GLU A 288 13.53 -27.74 -7.13
N VAL A 289 14.05 -28.49 -8.12
CA VAL A 289 15.02 -27.97 -9.11
C VAL A 289 14.38 -26.89 -9.98
N PHE A 290 13.13 -27.09 -10.39
CA PHE A 290 12.40 -26.10 -11.17
C PHE A 290 12.11 -24.84 -10.35
N LEU A 291 11.63 -25.01 -9.11
CA LEU A 291 11.34 -23.89 -8.20
C LEU A 291 12.59 -23.06 -7.92
N GLU A 292 13.73 -23.72 -7.65
CA GLU A 292 15.02 -23.05 -7.47
C GLU A 292 15.43 -22.30 -8.75
N SER A 293 15.35 -22.96 -9.91
CA SER A 293 15.74 -22.34 -11.17
C SER A 293 14.94 -21.07 -11.48
N LEU A 294 13.62 -21.07 -11.27
CA LEU A 294 12.77 -19.93 -11.59
C LEU A 294 12.86 -18.79 -10.58
N LEU A 295 12.98 -19.11 -9.28
CA LEU A 295 13.11 -18.09 -8.24
C LEU A 295 14.48 -17.40 -8.32
N MET A 296 15.53 -18.15 -8.67
CA MET A 296 16.90 -17.62 -8.79
C MET A 296 17.25 -17.08 -10.19
N ALA A 297 16.44 -17.34 -11.23
CA ALA A 297 16.71 -16.91 -12.59
C ALA A 297 16.71 -15.38 -12.75
N ASP A 298 17.90 -14.78 -12.91
CA ASP A 298 18.05 -13.36 -13.24
C ASP A 298 17.81 -13.04 -14.72
N VAL A 299 17.86 -14.06 -15.58
CA VAL A 299 17.65 -13.92 -17.02
C VAL A 299 16.32 -14.58 -17.39
N PRO A 300 15.43 -13.88 -18.11
CA PRO A 300 14.22 -14.48 -18.63
C PRO A 300 14.53 -15.63 -19.59
N ASP A 301 13.84 -16.76 -19.42
CA ASP A 301 13.83 -17.81 -20.44
C ASP A 301 13.02 -17.36 -21.66
N ASP A 302 13.45 -17.80 -22.84
CA ASP A 302 12.70 -17.61 -24.10
C ASP A 302 11.49 -18.56 -24.11
N VAL A 303 10.45 -18.20 -23.37
CA VAL A 303 9.19 -18.95 -23.33
C VAL A 303 8.31 -18.51 -24.50
N ILE A 304 7.92 -19.47 -25.34
CA ILE A 304 6.88 -19.25 -26.35
C ILE A 304 5.53 -19.31 -25.65
N VAL A 305 5.05 -18.14 -25.22
CA VAL A 305 3.73 -18.01 -24.59
C VAL A 305 2.65 -17.86 -25.67
N PRO A 306 1.48 -18.51 -25.54
CA PRO A 306 0.33 -18.25 -26.41
C PRO A 306 -0.01 -16.75 -26.41
N GLN A 307 -0.34 -16.19 -27.57
CA GLN A 307 -0.77 -14.80 -27.61
C GLN A 307 -2.11 -14.65 -26.87
N PRO A 308 -2.24 -13.66 -25.97
CA PRO A 308 -3.49 -13.39 -25.28
C PRO A 308 -4.62 -13.14 -26.28
N SER A 309 -5.76 -13.79 -26.10
CA SER A 309 -6.87 -13.77 -27.07
C SER A 309 -7.89 -12.64 -26.86
N TRP A 310 -7.59 -11.66 -25.99
CA TRP A 310 -8.54 -10.60 -25.65
C TRP A 310 -8.16 -9.27 -26.34
N PRO A 311 -9.15 -8.49 -26.81
CA PRO A 311 -8.91 -7.30 -27.62
C PRO A 311 -8.34 -6.17 -26.76
N ALA A 312 -7.01 -6.03 -26.78
CA ALA A 312 -6.27 -5.06 -25.98
C ALA A 312 -5.06 -4.50 -26.74
N VAL A 313 -4.76 -3.23 -26.46
CA VAL A 313 -3.59 -2.53 -26.97
C VAL A 313 -2.33 -3.20 -26.45
N LEU A 314 -1.43 -3.58 -27.37
CA LEU A 314 -0.13 -4.12 -26.99
C LEU A 314 0.83 -2.99 -26.65
N VAL A 315 1.30 -2.93 -25.40
CA VAL A 315 2.37 -2.04 -24.98
C VAL A 315 3.66 -2.86 -24.84
N SER A 316 4.72 -2.49 -25.55
CA SER A 316 5.94 -3.32 -25.59
C SER A 316 7.20 -2.53 -25.89
N THR A 317 8.34 -3.17 -25.70
CA THR A 317 9.62 -2.76 -26.31
C THR A 317 9.72 -3.27 -27.75
N PRO A 318 10.65 -2.75 -28.59
CA PRO A 318 10.76 -3.14 -29.99
C PRO A 318 10.94 -4.64 -30.26
N PRO A 319 11.73 -5.40 -29.47
CA PRO A 319 11.83 -6.85 -29.66
C PRO A 319 10.49 -7.58 -29.49
N GLY A 320 9.65 -7.13 -28.55
CA GLY A 320 8.36 -7.78 -28.27
C GLY A 320 7.28 -7.59 -29.34
N VAL A 321 7.54 -6.78 -30.39
CA VAL A 321 6.68 -6.65 -31.57
C VAL A 321 7.29 -7.26 -32.83
N ALA A 322 8.44 -7.93 -32.72
CA ALA A 322 9.05 -8.62 -33.84
C ALA A 322 8.11 -9.70 -34.39
N GLY A 323 7.98 -9.77 -35.72
CA GLY A 323 7.06 -10.71 -36.37
C GLY A 323 5.59 -10.30 -36.39
N SER A 324 5.18 -9.29 -35.61
CA SER A 324 3.79 -8.79 -35.58
C SER A 324 3.57 -7.60 -36.54
N GLU A 325 2.30 -7.25 -36.75
CA GLU A 325 1.87 -6.05 -37.46
C GLU A 325 0.57 -5.49 -36.87
N PHE A 326 0.40 -4.17 -36.94
CA PHE A 326 -0.70 -3.44 -36.31
C PHE A 326 -1.22 -2.36 -37.27
N ASP A 327 -2.52 -2.07 -37.23
CA ASP A 327 -3.11 -1.03 -38.06
C ASP A 327 -2.68 0.36 -37.57
N LEU A 328 -2.54 0.54 -36.25
CA LEU A 328 -1.99 1.73 -35.60
C LEU A 328 -0.78 1.39 -34.72
N VAL A 329 0.32 2.12 -34.88
CA VAL A 329 1.49 2.03 -33.99
C VAL A 329 1.88 3.40 -33.46
N CYS A 330 1.97 3.53 -32.15
CA CYS A 330 2.50 4.71 -31.47
C CYS A 330 3.93 4.42 -30.97
N VAL A 331 4.94 5.09 -31.51
CA VAL A 331 6.33 5.03 -31.01
C VAL A 331 6.57 6.23 -30.11
N THR A 332 6.83 5.97 -28.83
CA THR A 332 6.74 6.98 -27.76
C THR A 332 8.08 7.25 -27.08
N GLY A 333 8.21 8.42 -26.49
CA GLY A 333 9.42 8.82 -25.75
C GLY A 333 10.64 8.91 -26.64
N VAL A 334 10.48 9.45 -27.86
CA VAL A 334 11.57 9.62 -28.84
C VAL A 334 12.40 10.87 -28.50
N ASN A 335 12.88 10.88 -27.26
CA ASN A 335 13.57 11.97 -26.60
C ASN A 335 15.09 11.78 -26.61
N ASP A 336 15.83 12.88 -26.52
CA ASP A 336 17.28 12.84 -26.43
C ASP A 336 17.73 11.98 -25.22
N GLN A 337 18.79 11.20 -25.39
CA GLN A 337 19.29 10.20 -24.43
C GLN A 337 18.30 9.07 -24.02
N VAL A 338 17.06 9.09 -24.54
CA VAL A 338 16.08 8.00 -24.35
C VAL A 338 16.07 7.10 -25.57
N TRP A 339 15.94 7.68 -26.77
CA TRP A 339 16.03 6.98 -28.05
C TRP A 339 16.62 7.92 -29.10
N PRO A 340 17.85 7.69 -29.61
CA PRO A 340 18.72 6.53 -29.37
C PRO A 340 19.41 6.56 -28.00
N ASP A 341 19.54 5.39 -27.39
CA ASP A 341 20.36 5.19 -26.18
C ASP A 341 21.80 4.86 -26.57
N LEU A 342 22.66 5.88 -26.63
CA LEU A 342 24.06 5.74 -27.08
C LEU A 342 25.04 5.38 -25.96
N ARG A 343 24.54 5.02 -24.78
CA ARG A 343 25.38 4.61 -23.66
C ARG A 343 26.10 3.30 -24.02
N LEU A 344 27.43 3.35 -24.00
CA LEU A 344 28.26 2.16 -24.21
C LEU A 344 28.07 1.19 -23.05
N ARG A 345 27.44 0.05 -23.33
CA ARG A 345 27.36 -1.07 -22.39
C ARG A 345 28.66 -1.86 -22.45
N GLY A 346 29.75 -1.24 -22.02
CA GLY A 346 31.05 -1.89 -21.94
C GLY A 346 31.10 -2.85 -20.75
N SER A 347 31.42 -4.12 -21.00
CA SER A 347 31.94 -5.00 -19.96
C SER A 347 33.39 -4.61 -19.66
N LEU A 348 33.80 -4.62 -18.39
CA LEU A 348 35.20 -4.41 -17.94
C LEU A 348 36.22 -5.22 -18.76
N LEU A 349 35.81 -6.40 -19.25
CA LEU A 349 36.66 -7.33 -19.98
C LEU A 349 36.60 -7.17 -21.50
N ALA A 350 35.72 -6.28 -22.01
CA ALA A 350 35.51 -6.02 -23.44
C ALA A 350 35.48 -7.30 -24.32
N PRO A 351 34.65 -8.31 -23.99
CA PRO A 351 34.65 -9.60 -24.68
C PRO A 351 34.33 -9.49 -26.18
N HIS A 352 33.59 -8.45 -26.59
CA HIS A 352 33.33 -8.14 -27.99
C HIS A 352 34.60 -7.83 -28.79
N ARG A 353 35.62 -7.24 -28.16
CA ARG A 353 36.92 -6.99 -28.80
C ARG A 353 37.71 -8.28 -28.99
N VAL A 354 37.60 -9.23 -28.07
CA VAL A 354 38.21 -10.57 -28.22
C VAL A 354 37.56 -11.32 -29.38
N ALA A 355 36.22 -11.31 -29.46
CA ALA A 355 35.49 -11.91 -30.57
C ALA A 355 35.81 -11.24 -31.91
N GLY A 356 35.91 -9.90 -31.93
CA GLY A 356 36.31 -9.14 -33.11
C GLY A 356 37.74 -9.46 -33.56
N ALA A 357 38.70 -9.47 -32.63
CA ALA A 357 40.09 -9.85 -32.92
C ALA A 357 40.21 -11.30 -33.45
N ALA A 358 39.41 -12.23 -32.91
CA ALA A 358 39.34 -13.60 -33.41
C ALA A 358 38.78 -13.68 -34.85
N ARG A 359 37.92 -12.74 -35.24
CA ARG A 359 37.41 -12.58 -36.62
C ARG A 359 38.34 -11.74 -37.51
N GLY A 360 39.49 -11.29 -36.99
CA GLY A 360 40.43 -10.41 -37.71
C GLY A 360 39.91 -8.98 -37.90
N GLU A 361 38.94 -8.54 -37.10
CA GLU A 361 38.44 -7.17 -37.11
C GLU A 361 39.46 -6.24 -36.44
N ASP A 362 39.70 -5.08 -37.05
CA ASP A 362 40.70 -4.11 -36.59
C ASP A 362 40.26 -3.40 -35.30
N ASN A 363 41.19 -2.97 -34.45
CA ASN A 363 40.89 -2.32 -33.15
C ASN A 363 40.34 -0.87 -33.26
N THR A 364 40.02 -0.41 -34.47
CA THR A 364 39.57 0.97 -34.77
C THR A 364 38.04 1.12 -34.81
N ILE A 365 37.31 0.11 -34.35
CA ILE A 365 35.84 0.09 -34.34
C ILE A 365 35.29 1.24 -33.48
N ASP A 366 34.51 2.11 -34.10
CA ASP A 366 33.70 3.11 -33.40
C ASP A 366 32.50 2.41 -32.72
N GLU A 367 32.69 2.01 -31.47
CA GLU A 367 31.68 1.33 -30.66
C GLU A 367 30.39 2.15 -30.52
N ARG A 368 30.49 3.48 -30.47
CA ARG A 368 29.29 4.35 -30.40
C ARG A 368 28.52 4.31 -31.70
N ARG A 369 29.21 4.28 -32.84
CA ARG A 369 28.58 4.11 -34.15
C ARG A 369 27.88 2.76 -34.27
N MET A 370 28.47 1.66 -33.77
CA MET A 370 27.80 0.36 -33.75
C MET A 370 26.51 0.40 -32.91
N VAL A 371 26.58 0.97 -31.70
CA VAL A 371 25.39 1.14 -30.84
C VAL A 371 24.33 1.98 -31.53
N LEU A 372 24.71 3.09 -32.19
CA LEU A 372 23.78 3.90 -32.97
C LEU A 372 23.14 3.09 -34.10
N GLU A 373 23.92 2.31 -34.85
CA GLU A 373 23.40 1.44 -35.92
C GLU A 373 22.40 0.40 -35.39
N ASP A 374 22.64 -0.15 -34.21
CA ASP A 374 21.71 -1.08 -33.54
C ASP A 374 20.44 -0.37 -33.04
N GLU A 375 20.56 0.83 -32.46
CA GLU A 375 19.42 1.66 -32.07
C GLU A 375 18.55 2.07 -33.28
N LEU A 376 19.18 2.37 -34.41
CA LEU A 376 18.49 2.65 -35.68
C LEU A 376 17.77 1.40 -36.22
N ARG A 377 18.36 0.20 -36.07
CA ARG A 377 17.68 -1.07 -36.43
C ARG A 377 16.47 -1.32 -35.54
N LEU A 378 16.58 -1.09 -34.23
CA LEU A 378 15.46 -1.21 -33.30
C LEU A 378 14.35 -0.20 -33.61
N PHE A 379 14.72 1.04 -33.95
CA PHE A 379 13.76 2.07 -34.33
C PHE A 379 13.05 1.73 -35.63
N ALA A 380 13.80 1.30 -36.66
CA ALA A 380 13.25 0.81 -37.92
C ALA A 380 12.32 -0.41 -37.72
N LEU A 381 12.66 -1.33 -36.81
CA LEU A 381 11.80 -2.45 -36.44
C LEU A 381 10.46 -1.93 -35.92
N ALA A 382 10.47 -0.99 -34.97
CA ALA A 382 9.27 -0.42 -34.35
C ALA A 382 8.36 0.30 -35.36
N VAL A 383 8.89 1.27 -36.11
CA VAL A 383 8.07 2.06 -37.05
C VAL A 383 7.54 1.23 -38.23
N SER A 384 8.26 0.17 -38.63
CA SER A 384 7.82 -0.71 -39.73
C SER A 384 6.67 -1.64 -39.35
N ARG A 385 6.22 -1.66 -38.09
CA ARG A 385 5.10 -2.51 -37.64
C ARG A 385 3.73 -1.95 -38.03
N ALA A 386 3.64 -0.65 -38.28
CA ALA A 386 2.40 0.02 -38.69
C ALA A 386 1.99 -0.42 -40.09
N ARG A 387 0.70 -0.71 -40.29
CA ARG A 387 0.08 -0.97 -41.62
C ARG A 387 -0.56 0.29 -42.18
N GLN A 388 -1.32 1.01 -41.35
CA GLN A 388 -2.13 2.16 -41.79
C GLN A 388 -1.65 3.46 -41.18
N THR A 389 -1.44 3.51 -39.86
CA THR A 389 -1.12 4.76 -39.14
C THR A 389 0.10 4.57 -38.24
N LEU A 390 1.10 5.43 -38.43
CA LEU A 390 2.28 5.56 -37.56
C LEU A 390 2.17 6.88 -36.80
N VAL A 391 2.25 6.83 -35.47
CA VAL A 391 2.30 7.99 -34.60
C VAL A 391 3.66 8.01 -33.92
N ILE A 392 4.34 9.15 -33.94
CA ILE A 392 5.57 9.37 -33.18
C ILE A 392 5.37 10.48 -32.15
N SER A 393 5.88 10.27 -30.95
CA SER A 393 5.77 11.25 -29.87
C SER A 393 7.08 11.45 -29.12
N ALA A 394 7.27 12.68 -28.67
CA ALA A 394 8.35 13.06 -27.77
C ALA A 394 7.84 14.11 -26.77
N SER A 395 8.44 14.15 -25.59
CA SER A 395 8.18 15.21 -24.62
C SER A 395 9.07 16.43 -24.84
N GLU A 396 8.54 17.63 -24.63
CA GLU A 396 9.28 18.89 -24.64
C GLU A 396 9.02 19.64 -23.34
N SER A 397 10.04 19.77 -22.50
CA SER A 397 10.04 20.48 -21.23
C SER A 397 11.43 21.07 -20.95
N GLU A 398 11.61 21.72 -19.81
CA GLU A 398 12.95 22.18 -19.40
C GLU A 398 13.94 21.02 -19.22
N GLU A 399 13.44 19.84 -18.85
CA GLU A 399 14.24 18.64 -18.55
C GLU A 399 14.35 17.66 -19.72
N SER A 400 13.44 17.74 -20.70
CA SER A 400 13.33 16.78 -21.80
C SER A 400 13.20 17.48 -23.14
N ARG A 401 13.89 16.98 -24.16
CA ARG A 401 13.82 17.49 -25.54
C ARG A 401 13.64 16.35 -26.53
N PRO A 402 12.96 16.58 -27.67
CA PRO A 402 12.90 15.61 -28.75
C PRO A 402 14.30 15.25 -29.27
N SER A 403 14.47 13.99 -29.67
CA SER A 403 15.72 13.52 -30.28
C SER A 403 15.79 13.84 -31.77
N PRO A 404 16.97 13.77 -32.41
CA PRO A 404 17.09 13.86 -33.87
C PRO A 404 16.29 12.80 -34.64
N LEU A 405 15.95 11.66 -34.02
CA LEU A 405 15.09 10.66 -34.65
C LEU A 405 13.65 11.16 -34.80
N PHE A 406 13.18 11.97 -33.85
CA PHE A 406 11.86 12.59 -33.93
C PHE A 406 11.79 13.49 -35.17
N ASP A 407 12.78 14.38 -35.36
CA ASP A 407 12.83 15.30 -36.51
C ASP A 407 12.85 14.56 -37.86
N VAL A 408 13.54 13.41 -37.92
CA VAL A 408 13.61 12.59 -39.13
C VAL A 408 12.23 12.03 -39.52
N VAL A 409 11.41 11.64 -38.55
CA VAL A 409 10.05 11.15 -38.82
C VAL A 409 9.08 12.32 -39.03
N ASP A 410 9.25 13.39 -38.26
CA ASP A 410 8.43 14.60 -38.34
C ASP A 410 8.41 15.24 -39.73
N ALA A 411 9.53 15.16 -40.45
CA ALA A 411 9.64 15.64 -41.84
C ALA A 411 8.64 14.96 -42.81
N PHE A 412 8.11 13.79 -42.47
CA PHE A 412 7.08 13.06 -43.24
C PHE A 412 5.71 13.08 -42.55
N ALA A 413 5.61 13.63 -41.34
CA ALA A 413 4.44 13.53 -40.50
C ALA A 413 3.52 14.75 -40.64
N THR A 414 2.23 14.54 -40.44
CA THR A 414 1.31 15.63 -40.11
C THR A 414 1.37 15.87 -38.61
N ARG A 415 1.79 17.07 -38.20
CA ARG A 415 1.89 17.45 -36.79
C ARG A 415 0.49 17.65 -36.19
N VAL A 416 0.27 17.00 -35.05
CA VAL A 416 -0.94 17.09 -34.23
C VAL A 416 -0.60 17.84 -32.95
N GLU A 417 -1.53 18.66 -32.47
CA GLU A 417 -1.35 19.41 -31.22
C GLU A 417 -1.61 18.53 -29.99
N SER A 418 -0.77 18.67 -28.97
CA SER A 418 -1.03 18.15 -27.62
C SER A 418 -2.19 18.94 -27.00
N LEU A 419 -3.16 18.24 -26.41
CA LEU A 419 -4.34 18.89 -25.82
C LEU A 419 -4.34 18.77 -24.28
N ALA A 420 -4.77 19.85 -23.62
CA ALA A 420 -4.95 19.85 -22.16
C ALA A 420 -6.08 18.92 -21.71
N THR A 421 -7.02 18.60 -22.61
CA THR A 421 -8.19 17.77 -22.34
C THR A 421 -7.80 16.29 -22.13
N PRO A 422 -8.32 15.63 -21.08
CA PRO A 422 -8.09 14.20 -20.86
C PRO A 422 -8.68 13.35 -22.01
N PRO A 423 -8.24 12.09 -22.18
CA PRO A 423 -8.84 11.18 -23.15
C PRO A 423 -10.34 11.02 -22.89
N LEU A 424 -11.10 10.81 -23.97
CA LEU A 424 -12.54 10.60 -23.89
C LEU A 424 -12.83 9.29 -23.15
N SER A 425 -13.54 9.40 -22.03
CA SER A 425 -14.02 8.28 -21.24
C SER A 425 -15.31 8.71 -20.55
N PRO A 426 -16.18 7.77 -20.14
CA PRO A 426 -17.37 8.12 -19.36
C PRO A 426 -17.02 8.91 -18.09
N ARG A 427 -15.87 8.63 -17.45
CA ARG A 427 -15.42 9.33 -16.24
C ARG A 427 -14.97 10.77 -16.53
N SER A 428 -14.17 10.98 -17.58
CA SER A 428 -13.70 12.31 -17.95
C SER A 428 -14.83 13.19 -18.48
N LEU A 429 -15.78 12.62 -19.23
CA LEU A 429 -16.98 13.32 -19.68
C LEU A 429 -17.85 13.79 -18.51
N VAL A 430 -18.19 12.89 -17.59
CA VAL A 430 -18.98 13.25 -16.39
C VAL A 430 -18.24 14.26 -15.53
N GLY A 431 -16.94 14.07 -15.31
CA GLY A 431 -16.11 15.00 -14.53
C GLY A 431 -16.05 16.40 -15.14
N GLY A 432 -15.84 16.47 -16.47
CA GLY A 432 -15.85 17.71 -17.24
C GLY A 432 -17.21 18.41 -17.17
N LEU A 433 -18.29 17.71 -17.52
CA LEU A 433 -19.65 18.27 -17.46
C LEU A 433 -20.02 18.77 -16.05
N ARG A 434 -19.64 18.06 -14.99
CA ARG A 434 -19.89 18.50 -13.60
C ARG A 434 -19.13 19.78 -13.25
N ARG A 435 -17.85 19.84 -13.59
CA ARG A 435 -17.02 21.03 -13.35
C ARG A 435 -17.56 22.22 -14.13
N ASP A 436 -17.83 22.02 -15.41
CA ASP A 436 -18.27 23.07 -16.31
C ASP A 436 -19.68 23.56 -15.93
N LEU A 437 -20.57 22.66 -15.46
CA LEU A 437 -21.87 23.00 -14.90
C LEU A 437 -21.75 23.91 -13.67
N VAL A 438 -20.86 23.56 -12.72
CA VAL A 438 -20.63 24.37 -11.51
C VAL A 438 -20.07 25.74 -11.88
N GLN A 439 -19.08 25.80 -12.76
CA GLN A 439 -18.49 27.06 -13.23
C GLN A 439 -19.52 27.94 -13.97
N ALA A 440 -20.38 27.33 -14.79
CA ALA A 440 -21.46 28.03 -15.48
C ALA A 440 -22.48 28.59 -14.48
N LEU A 441 -22.84 27.82 -13.45
CA LEU A 441 -23.74 28.25 -12.39
C LEU A 441 -23.18 29.45 -11.61
N GLU A 442 -21.91 29.38 -11.18
CA GLU A 442 -21.23 30.47 -10.48
C GLU A 442 -21.11 31.74 -11.34
N SER A 443 -20.95 31.57 -12.66
CA SER A 443 -20.84 32.68 -13.61
C SER A 443 -22.20 33.20 -14.12
N GLY A 444 -23.33 32.64 -13.66
CA GLY A 444 -24.67 33.01 -14.13
C GLY A 444 -24.94 32.69 -15.61
N LYS A 445 -24.22 31.72 -16.19
CA LYS A 445 -24.40 31.27 -17.58
C LYS A 445 -25.51 30.22 -17.69
N ASP A 446 -25.99 29.97 -18.90
CA ASP A 446 -26.95 28.89 -19.15
C ASP A 446 -26.33 27.52 -18.83
N THR A 447 -27.05 26.74 -18.03
CA THR A 447 -26.68 25.42 -17.53
C THR A 447 -27.54 24.30 -18.12
N ALA A 448 -28.57 24.63 -18.91
CA ALA A 448 -29.60 23.69 -19.34
C ALA A 448 -29.03 22.53 -20.17
N ALA A 449 -28.12 22.82 -21.10
CA ALA A 449 -27.48 21.79 -21.94
C ALA A 449 -26.65 20.80 -21.10
N MET A 450 -25.75 21.32 -20.26
CA MET A 450 -24.86 20.48 -19.41
C MET A 450 -25.66 19.63 -18.41
N ALA A 451 -26.72 20.20 -17.82
CA ALA A 451 -27.63 19.47 -16.95
C ALA A 451 -28.42 18.40 -17.71
N GLY A 452 -28.84 18.69 -18.95
CA GLY A 452 -29.48 17.74 -19.85
C GLY A 452 -28.59 16.56 -20.20
N ASP A 453 -27.31 16.82 -20.52
CA ASP A 453 -26.33 15.78 -20.83
C ASP A 453 -26.04 14.90 -19.62
N LEU A 454 -25.85 15.50 -18.44
CA LEU A 454 -25.70 14.74 -17.18
C LEU A 454 -26.94 13.90 -16.86
N ALA A 455 -28.15 14.40 -17.12
CA ALA A 455 -29.38 13.64 -16.94
C ALA A 455 -29.46 12.45 -17.91
N LEU A 456 -29.01 12.61 -19.15
CA LEU A 456 -28.93 11.52 -20.12
C LEU A 456 -27.92 10.45 -19.68
N LEU A 457 -26.73 10.87 -19.24
CA LEU A 457 -25.70 9.96 -18.70
C LEU A 457 -26.18 9.24 -17.43
N ALA A 458 -26.93 9.93 -16.57
CA ALA A 458 -27.53 9.32 -15.38
C ALA A 458 -28.58 8.25 -15.73
N ARG A 459 -29.42 8.49 -16.74
CA ARG A 459 -30.38 7.48 -17.26
C ARG A 459 -29.67 6.27 -17.85
N ALA A 460 -28.52 6.48 -18.49
CA ALA A 460 -27.64 5.41 -18.97
C ALA A 460 -26.82 4.74 -17.84
N SER A 461 -27.07 5.07 -16.57
CA SER A 461 -26.37 4.52 -15.40
C SER A 461 -24.85 4.76 -15.38
N VAL A 462 -24.38 5.84 -16.02
CA VAL A 462 -22.97 6.22 -15.97
C VAL A 462 -22.60 6.65 -14.55
N ALA A 463 -21.51 6.10 -14.03
CA ALA A 463 -21.04 6.37 -12.68
C ALA A 463 -20.72 7.87 -12.48
N GLY A 464 -21.21 8.45 -11.38
CA GLY A 464 -20.98 9.85 -11.04
C GLY A 464 -21.85 10.87 -11.78
N ALA A 465 -22.69 10.47 -12.75
CA ALA A 465 -23.55 11.41 -13.47
C ALA A 465 -24.70 11.93 -12.60
N HIS A 466 -25.37 11.04 -11.86
CA HIS A 466 -26.49 11.42 -11.00
C HIS A 466 -26.01 12.17 -9.73
N PRO A 467 -26.64 13.31 -9.35
CA PRO A 467 -26.22 14.12 -8.19
C PRO A 467 -26.18 13.37 -6.85
N SER A 468 -27.02 12.36 -6.66
CA SER A 468 -26.99 11.52 -5.43
C SER A 468 -25.69 10.75 -5.23
N LYS A 469 -24.86 10.62 -6.27
CA LYS A 469 -23.53 9.99 -6.20
C LYS A 469 -22.40 11.00 -6.04
N TRP A 470 -22.70 12.30 -5.93
CA TRP A 470 -21.69 13.33 -5.76
C TRP A 470 -21.32 13.45 -4.29
N TRP A 471 -20.02 13.41 -4.02
CA TRP A 471 -19.51 13.65 -2.67
C TRP A 471 -19.88 15.04 -2.19
N GLY A 472 -20.27 15.14 -0.91
CA GLY A 472 -20.65 16.40 -0.26
C GLY A 472 -22.11 16.82 -0.45
N LEU A 473 -22.90 16.16 -1.31
CA LEU A 473 -24.32 16.47 -1.48
C LEU A 473 -25.28 15.58 -0.67
N ALA A 474 -24.78 14.47 -0.14
CA ALA A 474 -25.60 13.62 0.72
C ALA A 474 -25.94 14.37 2.03
N PRO A 475 -27.20 14.30 2.51
CA PRO A 475 -27.55 14.88 3.80
C PRO A 475 -26.82 14.15 4.93
N LEU A 476 -26.66 14.84 6.06
CA LEU A 476 -26.16 14.21 7.29
C LEU A 476 -27.04 13.01 7.65
N SER A 477 -26.41 11.90 8.06
CA SER A 477 -27.12 10.68 8.45
C SER A 477 -27.91 10.83 9.75
N SER A 478 -27.48 11.75 10.63
CA SER A 478 -28.15 12.11 11.87
C SER A 478 -27.73 13.51 12.31
N THR A 479 -28.65 14.24 12.92
CA THR A 479 -28.41 15.49 13.67
C THR A 479 -28.81 15.35 15.14
N LYS A 480 -29.00 14.11 15.60
CA LYS A 480 -29.38 13.82 16.99
C LYS A 480 -28.18 13.97 17.92
N ALA A 481 -28.45 14.44 19.13
CA ALA A 481 -27.53 14.41 20.26
C ALA A 481 -26.97 13.00 20.49
N LEU A 482 -25.70 12.92 20.91
CA LEU A 482 -25.05 11.64 21.20
C LEU A 482 -25.73 10.91 22.38
N TYR A 483 -26.14 11.68 23.39
CA TYR A 483 -26.89 11.20 24.54
C TYR A 483 -28.22 11.95 24.59
N HIS A 484 -29.30 11.30 24.16
CA HIS A 484 -30.64 11.90 24.13
C HIS A 484 -31.40 11.71 25.45
N ASP A 485 -31.26 10.53 26.07
CA ASP A 485 -31.92 10.15 27.32
C ASP A 485 -30.95 9.37 28.22
N GLY A 486 -31.01 9.62 29.52
CA GLY A 486 -30.20 8.95 30.53
C GLY A 486 -28.92 9.70 30.93
N PRO A 487 -28.17 9.13 31.89
CA PRO A 487 -26.99 9.78 32.43
C PRO A 487 -25.83 9.84 31.42
N ILE A 488 -25.05 10.91 31.48
CA ILE A 488 -23.92 11.16 30.59
C ILE A 488 -22.63 10.64 31.24
N PRO A 489 -22.01 9.55 30.74
CA PRO A 489 -20.80 9.01 31.33
C PRO A 489 -19.60 9.92 31.04
N ILE A 490 -18.89 10.32 32.09
CA ILE A 490 -17.65 11.10 32.00
C ILE A 490 -16.55 10.34 32.72
N SER A 491 -15.44 10.08 32.02
CA SER A 491 -14.24 9.50 32.62
C SER A 491 -13.26 10.59 33.08
N PRO A 492 -12.62 10.48 34.25
CA PRO A 492 -11.65 11.45 34.78
C PRO A 492 -10.55 11.84 33.79
N SER A 493 -10.00 10.88 33.06
CA SER A 493 -8.92 11.10 32.08
C SER A 493 -9.37 11.87 30.83
N ALA A 494 -10.67 11.91 30.54
CA ALA A 494 -11.22 12.58 29.37
C ALA A 494 -11.54 14.06 29.62
N LEU A 495 -11.64 14.49 30.89
CA LEU A 495 -12.16 15.81 31.23
C LEU A 495 -11.30 16.95 30.66
N ALA A 496 -9.98 16.84 30.75
CA ALA A 496 -9.06 17.79 30.14
C ALA A 496 -9.24 17.86 28.62
N THR A 497 -9.32 16.70 27.95
CA THR A 497 -9.49 16.62 26.49
C THR A 497 -10.84 17.19 26.05
N ILE A 498 -11.92 16.96 26.80
CA ILE A 498 -13.24 17.54 26.51
C ILE A 498 -13.19 19.07 26.59
N GLU A 499 -12.50 19.62 27.60
CA GLU A 499 -12.37 21.07 27.79
C GLU A 499 -11.47 21.73 26.73
N GLU A 500 -10.38 21.06 26.35
CA GLU A 500 -9.42 21.57 25.36
C GLU A 500 -9.91 21.38 23.91
N SER A 501 -10.50 20.23 23.59
CA SER A 501 -10.91 19.85 22.23
C SER A 501 -12.03 18.80 22.24
N PRO A 502 -13.31 19.24 22.22
CA PRO A 502 -14.47 18.35 22.15
C PRO A 502 -14.43 17.38 20.96
N ILE A 503 -13.90 17.83 19.82
CA ILE A 503 -13.78 17.00 18.61
C ILE A 503 -12.73 15.88 18.78
N GLU A 504 -11.61 16.17 19.44
CA GLU A 504 -10.57 15.18 19.72
C GLU A 504 -11.10 14.12 20.69
N TRP A 505 -11.83 14.54 21.72
CA TRP A 505 -12.52 13.61 22.61
C TRP A 505 -13.49 12.71 21.84
N PHE A 506 -14.38 13.28 21.00
CA PHE A 506 -15.38 12.52 20.27
C PHE A 506 -14.73 11.49 19.33
N LEU A 507 -13.75 11.91 18.54
CA LEU A 507 -13.05 11.03 17.61
C LEU A 507 -12.22 9.97 18.35
N GLY A 508 -11.54 10.33 19.45
CA GLY A 508 -10.81 9.38 20.28
C GLY A 508 -11.71 8.37 21.01
N SER A 509 -12.96 8.74 21.29
CA SER A 509 -13.94 7.84 21.90
C SER A 509 -14.50 6.81 20.92
N LEU A 510 -14.79 7.22 19.67
CA LEU A 510 -15.37 6.36 18.62
C LEU A 510 -14.33 5.52 17.87
N ALA A 511 -13.19 6.12 17.56
CA ALA A 511 -12.10 5.49 16.85
C ALA A 511 -10.89 5.41 17.79
N ARG A 512 -10.91 4.47 18.74
CA ARG A 512 -9.72 4.25 19.57
C ARG A 512 -8.60 3.70 18.69
N ASN A 513 -7.51 4.47 18.56
CA ASN A 513 -6.29 3.98 17.93
C ASN A 513 -5.76 2.78 18.72
N GLU A 514 -5.12 1.84 18.01
CA GLU A 514 -4.34 0.77 18.63
C GLU A 514 -3.33 1.40 19.61
N SER A 515 -3.21 0.82 20.81
CA SER A 515 -2.33 1.36 21.84
C SER A 515 -0.88 1.26 21.37
N SER A 516 -0.17 2.39 21.36
CA SER A 516 1.27 2.35 21.10
C SER A 516 1.98 1.49 22.16
N PRO A 517 3.13 0.87 21.83
CA PRO A 517 3.91 0.08 22.80
C PRO A 517 4.24 0.86 24.08
N ASP A 518 4.50 2.16 23.98
CA ASP A 518 4.75 3.03 25.14
C ASP A 518 3.52 3.16 26.07
N ARG A 519 2.31 3.23 25.50
CA ARG A 519 1.06 3.23 26.28
C ARG A 519 0.81 1.86 26.90
N GLY A 520 1.09 0.80 26.15
CA GLY A 520 1.02 -0.58 26.62
C GLY A 520 1.95 -0.85 27.81
N LEU A 521 3.19 -0.31 27.79
CA LEU A 521 4.11 -0.38 28.93
C LEU A 521 3.52 0.31 30.17
N GLY A 522 2.86 1.44 29.99
CA GLY A 522 2.11 2.10 31.05
C GLY A 522 1.09 1.17 31.68
N THR A 523 0.16 0.64 30.88
CA THR A 523 -0.88 -0.30 31.34
C THR A 523 -0.29 -1.53 32.02
N LEU A 524 0.79 -2.09 31.48
CA LEU A 524 1.47 -3.25 32.05
C LEU A 524 2.07 -2.93 33.44
N LEU A 525 2.61 -1.73 33.64
CA LEU A 525 3.11 -1.28 34.94
C LEU A 525 1.98 -1.05 35.95
N HIS A 526 0.84 -0.48 35.54
CA HIS A 526 -0.33 -0.36 36.42
C HIS A 526 -0.80 -1.73 36.89
N GLN A 527 -0.98 -2.68 35.97
CA GLN A 527 -1.41 -4.03 36.30
C GLN A 527 -0.41 -4.75 37.21
N ALA A 528 0.89 -4.66 36.94
CA ALA A 528 1.91 -5.28 37.78
C ALA A 528 1.93 -4.68 39.20
N TRP A 529 1.60 -3.39 39.35
CA TRP A 529 1.52 -2.72 40.63
C TRP A 529 0.21 -3.03 41.38
N GLU A 530 -0.88 -3.25 40.65
CA GLU A 530 -2.16 -3.74 41.19
C GLU A 530 -2.04 -5.16 41.74
N GLU A 531 -1.45 -6.10 40.98
CA GLU A 531 -1.30 -7.50 41.40
C GLU A 531 -0.36 -7.63 42.61
N HIS A 532 0.56 -6.68 42.78
CA HIS A 532 1.52 -6.65 43.87
C HIS A 532 1.61 -5.25 44.52
N PRO A 533 0.60 -4.81 45.29
CA PRO A 533 0.56 -3.45 45.86
C PRO A 533 1.68 -3.20 46.87
N GLU A 534 2.09 -4.24 47.59
CA GLU A 534 3.22 -4.23 48.53
C GLU A 534 4.41 -5.07 47.99
N GLY A 535 4.40 -5.36 46.68
CA GLY A 535 5.38 -6.21 46.03
C GLY A 535 6.78 -5.66 46.09
N SER A 536 7.76 -6.55 46.26
CA SER A 536 9.16 -6.22 46.00
C SER A 536 9.38 -5.91 44.51
N VAL A 537 10.45 -5.16 44.21
CA VAL A 537 10.94 -4.92 42.83
C VAL A 537 10.97 -6.21 42.00
N ALA A 538 11.36 -7.34 42.61
CA ALA A 538 11.43 -8.63 41.93
C ALA A 538 10.05 -9.19 41.54
N ALA A 539 9.01 -8.95 42.34
CA ALA A 539 7.66 -9.41 42.05
C ALA A 539 7.06 -8.63 40.87
N ILE A 540 7.18 -7.30 40.88
CA ILE A 540 6.73 -6.42 39.79
C ILE A 540 7.53 -6.73 38.51
N ALA A 541 8.86 -6.89 38.61
CA ALA A 541 9.72 -7.24 37.48
C ALA A 541 9.31 -8.55 36.82
N SER A 542 8.94 -9.57 37.60
CA SER A 542 8.49 -10.87 37.08
C SER A 542 7.25 -10.75 36.18
N ILE A 543 6.26 -9.95 36.57
CA ILE A 543 5.04 -9.74 35.77
C ILE A 543 5.38 -8.99 34.48
N VAL A 544 6.13 -7.88 34.60
CA VAL A 544 6.51 -7.06 33.44
C VAL A 544 7.35 -7.89 32.47
N ASP A 545 8.32 -8.67 32.94
CA ASP A 545 9.17 -9.49 32.08
C ASP A 545 8.40 -10.59 31.33
N LYS A 546 7.41 -11.22 31.97
CA LYS A 546 6.56 -12.23 31.32
C LYS A 546 5.77 -11.67 30.15
N ARG A 547 5.31 -10.43 30.28
CA ARG A 547 4.36 -9.79 29.35
C ARG A 547 4.99 -8.70 28.49
N PHE A 548 6.26 -8.38 28.69
CA PHE A 548 6.94 -7.32 27.94
C PHE A 548 6.92 -7.57 26.44
N LEU A 549 6.98 -8.84 26.03
CA LEU A 549 6.95 -9.25 24.63
C LEU A 549 5.59 -8.98 23.95
N GLU A 550 4.51 -8.76 24.71
CA GLU A 550 3.22 -8.30 24.18
C GLU A 550 3.32 -6.89 23.56
N LEU A 551 4.35 -6.13 23.93
CA LEU A 551 4.65 -4.80 23.39
C LEU A 551 5.46 -4.96 22.11
N GLU A 552 4.77 -4.98 20.97
CA GLU A 552 5.41 -5.15 19.66
C GLU A 552 6.22 -3.90 19.26
N TYR A 553 7.55 -3.99 19.37
CA TYR A 553 8.48 -2.95 18.89
C TYR A 553 9.08 -3.33 17.53
N GLU A 554 9.16 -2.37 16.61
CA GLU A 554 9.66 -2.61 15.23
C GLU A 554 11.12 -3.07 15.16
N ALA A 555 11.94 -2.69 16.14
CA ALA A 555 13.37 -3.00 16.15
C ALA A 555 13.84 -3.47 17.53
N GLY A 556 14.60 -4.57 17.55
CA GLY A 556 15.08 -5.17 18.81
C GLY A 556 15.95 -4.25 19.67
N TRP A 557 16.60 -3.22 19.09
CA TRP A 557 17.33 -2.23 19.90
C TRP A 557 16.39 -1.26 20.65
N ILE A 558 15.23 -0.94 20.06
CA ILE A 558 14.18 -0.13 20.69
C ILE A 558 13.58 -0.93 21.83
N GLU A 559 13.25 -2.19 21.58
CA GLU A 559 12.78 -3.13 22.61
C GLU A 559 13.77 -3.20 23.79
N ALA A 560 15.06 -3.44 23.51
CA ALA A 560 16.08 -3.52 24.55
C ALA A 560 16.25 -2.20 25.31
N TYR A 561 16.10 -1.05 24.64
CA TYR A 561 16.10 0.26 25.29
C TYR A 561 14.88 0.45 26.20
N GLN A 562 13.68 0.15 25.69
CA GLN A 562 12.43 0.28 26.44
C GLN A 562 12.36 -0.69 27.62
N ARG A 563 12.95 -1.87 27.49
CA ARG A 563 13.08 -2.82 28.59
C ARG A 563 13.97 -2.28 29.72
N ARG A 564 15.08 -1.59 29.37
CA ARG A 564 15.90 -0.87 30.38
C ARG A 564 15.13 0.26 31.04
N VAL A 565 14.33 1.01 30.27
CA VAL A 565 13.46 2.08 30.80
C VAL A 565 12.43 1.48 31.77
N ALA A 566 11.79 0.36 31.41
CA ALA A 566 10.84 -0.35 32.24
C ALA A 566 11.48 -0.79 33.58
N TYR A 567 12.68 -1.39 33.56
CA TYR A 567 13.38 -1.72 34.82
C TYR A 567 13.69 -0.50 35.68
N GLY A 568 14.05 0.65 35.07
CA GLY A 568 14.20 1.91 35.79
C GLY A 568 12.91 2.35 36.49
N MET A 569 11.77 2.25 35.79
CA MET A 569 10.45 2.56 36.35
C MET A 569 10.06 1.59 37.48
N ILE A 570 10.35 0.29 37.34
CA ILE A 570 10.06 -0.73 38.36
C ILE A 570 10.92 -0.50 39.62
N ALA A 571 12.19 -0.13 39.45
CA ALA A 571 13.04 0.26 40.57
C ALA A 571 12.48 1.49 41.29
N ALA A 572 12.07 2.52 40.54
CA ALA A 572 11.46 3.73 41.09
C ALA A 572 10.13 3.45 41.84
N LEU A 573 9.31 2.52 41.33
CA LEU A 573 8.11 2.04 42.02
C LEU A 573 8.44 1.32 43.33
N GLY A 574 9.48 0.48 43.32
CA GLY A 574 9.94 -0.23 44.52
C GLY A 574 10.46 0.72 45.59
N ASP A 575 11.29 1.70 45.20
CA ASP A 575 11.79 2.74 46.09
C ASP A 575 10.64 3.56 46.68
N TYR A 576 9.63 3.92 45.86
CA TYR A 576 8.42 4.59 46.34
C TYR A 576 7.70 3.76 47.40
N CYS A 577 7.43 2.47 47.14
CA CYS A 577 6.73 1.62 48.09
C CYS A 577 7.52 1.47 49.41
N ALA A 578 8.84 1.30 49.33
CA ALA A 578 9.71 1.21 50.50
C ALA A 578 9.72 2.51 51.32
N ASP A 579 9.84 3.66 50.66
CA ASP A 579 9.80 4.98 51.30
C ASP A 579 8.46 5.21 52.01
N ARG A 580 7.33 4.84 51.37
CA ARG A 580 5.99 4.99 51.95
C ARG A 580 5.80 4.14 53.19
N VAL A 581 6.26 2.88 53.17
CA VAL A 581 6.23 2.01 54.36
C VAL A 581 7.10 2.61 55.48
N ALA A 582 8.29 3.13 55.16
CA ALA A 582 9.18 3.76 56.15
C ALA A 582 8.57 5.05 56.75
N GLU A 583 7.80 5.80 55.96
CA GLU A 583 7.05 6.99 56.38
C GLU A 583 5.76 6.65 57.17
N GLY A 584 5.43 5.36 57.33
CA GLY A 584 4.26 4.89 58.08
C GLY A 584 2.96 4.91 57.28
N TRP A 585 3.03 4.87 55.95
CA TRP A 585 1.89 4.68 55.06
C TRP A 585 1.65 3.19 54.77
N ARG A 586 0.38 2.83 54.58
CA ARG A 586 -0.03 1.50 54.13
C ARG A 586 -1.07 1.62 53.02
N VAL A 587 -1.19 0.58 52.20
CA VAL A 587 -2.23 0.50 51.16
C VAL A 587 -3.58 0.25 51.81
N LEU A 588 -4.59 0.99 51.38
CA LEU A 588 -5.97 0.79 51.78
C LEU A 588 -6.75 0.04 50.69
N ALA A 589 -6.59 0.45 49.43
CA ALA A 589 -7.16 -0.20 48.27
C ALA A 589 -6.29 0.07 47.02
N SER A 590 -6.40 -0.80 46.02
CA SER A 590 -5.77 -0.66 44.70
C SER A 590 -6.84 -0.88 43.62
N GLU A 591 -6.78 -0.15 42.52
CA GLU A 591 -7.75 -0.21 41.40
C GLU A 591 -9.21 -0.13 41.85
N GLN A 592 -9.49 0.77 42.81
CA GLN A 592 -10.83 0.94 43.36
C GLN A 592 -11.72 1.76 42.42
N GLY A 593 -12.76 1.12 41.89
CA GLY A 593 -13.78 1.79 41.09
C GLY A 593 -14.64 2.74 41.92
N PHE A 594 -15.06 3.84 41.31
CA PHE A 594 -16.00 4.79 41.91
C PHE A 594 -17.03 5.29 40.90
N GLU A 595 -18.20 5.67 41.42
CA GLU A 595 -19.24 6.33 40.65
C GLU A 595 -19.82 7.50 41.46
N VAL A 596 -19.86 8.69 40.87
CA VAL A 596 -20.47 9.87 41.47
C VAL A 596 -21.41 10.54 40.48
N THR A 597 -22.66 10.73 40.88
CA THR A 597 -23.65 11.49 40.10
C THR A 597 -23.47 12.98 40.32
N VAL A 598 -23.31 13.73 39.23
CA VAL A 598 -23.15 15.19 39.23
C VAL A 598 -24.12 15.78 38.21
N GLY A 599 -25.29 16.23 38.67
CA GLY A 599 -26.36 16.68 37.78
C GLY A 599 -26.76 15.59 36.78
N PRO A 600 -26.72 15.84 35.45
CA PRO A 600 -26.98 14.82 34.43
C PRO A 600 -25.77 13.91 34.13
N ALA A 601 -24.61 14.20 34.70
CA ALA A 601 -23.39 13.44 34.48
C ALA A 601 -23.22 12.30 35.49
N ILE A 602 -22.66 11.19 35.04
CA ILE A 602 -22.09 10.16 35.91
C ILE A 602 -20.58 10.18 35.71
N LEU A 603 -19.87 10.66 36.74
CA LEU A 603 -18.42 10.59 36.79
C LEU A 603 -18.02 9.18 37.23
N ARG A 604 -17.43 8.42 36.31
CA ARG A 604 -17.01 7.04 36.56
C ARG A 604 -15.54 6.85 36.23
N GLY A 605 -14.79 6.29 37.16
CA GLY A 605 -13.38 5.98 36.98
C GLY A 605 -12.89 4.93 37.95
N THR A 606 -11.60 4.68 37.86
CA THR A 606 -10.87 3.79 38.78
C THR A 606 -9.73 4.59 39.37
N LEU A 607 -9.54 4.46 40.69
CA LEU A 607 -8.39 4.98 41.41
C LEU A 607 -7.28 3.93 41.40
N ASP A 608 -6.10 4.26 40.90
CA ASP A 608 -4.97 3.32 40.91
C ASP A 608 -4.66 2.87 42.33
N ARG A 609 -4.57 3.80 43.30
CA ARG A 609 -4.21 3.46 44.68
C ARG A 609 -4.74 4.47 45.72
N LEU A 610 -5.21 3.92 46.84
CA LEU A 610 -5.55 4.64 48.07
C LEU A 610 -4.59 4.22 49.18
N GLU A 611 -3.96 5.20 49.82
CA GLU A 611 -3.02 4.97 50.91
C GLU A 611 -3.44 5.72 52.18
N ILE A 612 -3.07 5.19 53.35
CA ILE A 612 -3.38 5.80 54.65
C ILE A 612 -2.14 5.82 55.54
N ASN A 613 -1.92 6.93 56.24
CA ASN A 613 -0.79 7.07 57.16
C ASN A 613 -1.14 6.72 58.61
N ALA A 614 -0.13 6.70 59.47
CA ALA A 614 -0.28 6.43 60.91
C ALA A 614 -1.16 7.44 61.67
N ARG A 615 -1.43 8.63 61.10
CA ARG A 615 -2.35 9.65 61.66
C ARG A 615 -3.80 9.46 61.19
N GLY A 616 -4.07 8.48 60.34
CA GLY A 616 -5.38 8.24 59.74
C GLY A 616 -5.69 9.12 58.54
N GLU A 617 -4.70 9.81 57.97
CA GLU A 617 -4.90 10.64 56.78
C GLU A 617 -4.82 9.79 55.51
N VAL A 618 -5.80 9.94 54.60
CA VAL A 618 -5.90 9.18 53.34
C VAL A 618 -5.40 10.00 52.16
N GLN A 619 -4.67 9.37 51.24
CA GLN A 619 -4.16 9.99 50.01
C GLN A 619 -4.45 9.13 48.78
N ILE A 620 -4.89 9.79 47.71
CA ILE A 620 -5.01 9.16 46.38
C ILE A 620 -3.67 9.25 45.66
N VAL A 621 -3.25 8.18 45.01
CA VAL A 621 -2.01 8.13 44.22
C VAL A 621 -2.33 7.55 42.84
N ASP A 622 -2.04 8.31 41.79
CA ASP A 622 -2.16 7.89 40.37
C ASP A 622 -0.76 7.76 39.75
N LEU A 623 -0.49 6.61 39.15
CA LEU A 623 0.79 6.27 38.55
C LEU A 623 0.90 6.86 37.14
N LYS A 624 2.00 7.56 36.86
CA LYS A 624 2.32 8.12 35.55
C LYS A 624 3.69 7.63 35.07
N THR A 625 3.70 7.04 33.89
CA THR A 625 4.93 6.62 33.18
C THR A 625 5.50 7.70 32.26
N GLY A 626 4.87 8.88 32.22
CA GLY A 626 5.31 10.03 31.43
C GLY A 626 6.34 10.91 32.14
N ALA A 627 6.64 12.07 31.52
CA ALA A 627 7.52 13.08 32.11
C ALA A 627 6.89 13.69 33.37
N GLY A 628 7.72 13.96 34.38
CA GLY A 628 7.27 14.53 35.65
C GLY A 628 6.76 15.95 35.54
N LYS A 629 5.72 16.26 36.30
CA LYS A 629 5.17 17.62 36.48
C LYS A 629 5.53 18.14 37.88
N THR A 630 5.48 19.44 38.13
CA THR A 630 5.65 20.01 39.48
C THR A 630 4.31 20.13 40.20
N ASP A 631 4.31 20.31 41.52
CA ASP A 631 3.09 20.52 42.31
C ASP A 631 2.24 21.66 41.75
N ASN A 632 2.86 22.81 41.44
CA ASN A 632 2.17 23.94 40.83
C ASN A 632 1.53 23.59 39.46
N ALA A 633 2.16 22.73 38.67
CA ALA A 633 1.65 22.32 37.37
C ALA A 633 0.47 21.33 37.48
N ILE A 634 0.26 20.71 38.64
CA ILE A 634 -0.84 19.76 38.87
C ILE A 634 -1.86 20.25 39.89
N ALA A 635 -1.66 21.43 40.50
CA ALA A 635 -2.55 21.99 41.51
C ALA A 635 -4.02 22.08 41.04
N LEU A 636 -4.23 22.36 39.75
CA LEU A 636 -5.56 22.43 39.12
C LEU A 636 -5.85 21.25 38.17
N ASN A 637 -5.18 20.11 38.38
CA ASN A 637 -5.35 18.94 37.52
C ASN A 637 -6.80 18.40 37.62
N PRO A 638 -7.53 18.34 36.49
CA PRO A 638 -8.93 17.88 36.49
C PRO A 638 -9.09 16.38 36.80
N GLN A 639 -8.13 15.54 36.41
CA GLN A 639 -8.18 14.10 36.68
C GLN A 639 -8.10 13.83 38.19
N LEU A 640 -7.16 14.48 38.88
CA LEU A 640 -7.02 14.33 40.33
C LEU A 640 -8.21 14.94 41.11
N PHE A 641 -8.76 16.06 40.66
CA PHE A 641 -10.00 16.60 41.24
C PHE A 641 -11.19 15.65 41.08
N ALA A 642 -11.31 14.97 39.94
CA ALA A 642 -12.31 13.93 39.73
C ALA A 642 -12.13 12.75 40.69
N TYR A 643 -10.89 12.35 40.96
CA TYR A 643 -10.59 11.32 41.95
C TYR A 643 -10.92 11.74 43.38
N GLN A 644 -10.58 12.98 43.77
CA GLN A 644 -10.94 13.52 45.08
C GLN A 644 -12.46 13.62 45.25
N LEU A 645 -13.21 13.98 44.20
CA LEU A 645 -14.67 13.96 44.22
C LEU A 645 -15.22 12.52 44.33
N GLY A 646 -14.56 11.56 43.69
CA GLY A 646 -14.85 10.13 43.73
C GLY A 646 -14.91 9.55 45.14
N LEU A 647 -14.18 10.12 46.10
CA LEU A 647 -14.15 9.67 47.49
C LEU A 647 -15.49 9.73 48.21
N SER A 648 -16.43 10.56 47.73
CA SER A 648 -17.81 10.58 48.25
C SER A 648 -18.71 9.47 47.68
N SER A 649 -18.16 8.55 46.89
CA SER A 649 -18.90 7.41 46.36
C SER A 649 -19.09 6.30 47.41
N ASP A 650 -20.22 5.61 47.33
CA ASP A 650 -20.54 4.49 48.22
C ASP A 650 -19.50 3.36 48.10
N GLN A 651 -18.97 3.12 46.89
CA GLN A 651 -17.97 2.08 46.67
C GLN A 651 -16.65 2.36 47.40
N ILE A 652 -16.27 3.64 47.54
CA ILE A 652 -15.08 4.02 48.31
C ILE A 652 -15.37 4.06 49.81
N ALA A 653 -16.58 4.44 50.21
CA ALA A 653 -16.97 4.46 51.63
C ALA A 653 -16.82 3.08 52.30
N GLU A 654 -17.00 1.98 51.55
CA GLU A 654 -16.81 0.60 52.03
C GLU A 654 -15.35 0.26 52.40
N VAL A 655 -14.37 0.92 51.77
CA VAL A 655 -12.94 0.67 52.01
C VAL A 655 -12.29 1.68 52.97
N LEU A 656 -12.96 2.82 53.23
CA LEU A 656 -12.48 3.84 54.15
C LEU A 656 -12.61 3.43 55.62
N PRO A 657 -11.73 3.92 56.52
CA PRO A 657 -11.89 3.70 57.95
C PRO A 657 -13.21 4.29 58.48
N PRO A 658 -13.82 3.69 59.51
CA PRO A 658 -15.04 4.23 60.11
C PRO A 658 -14.80 5.58 60.81
N GLY A 659 -15.56 6.61 60.44
CA GLY A 659 -15.49 7.95 61.01
C GLY A 659 -15.13 9.03 59.98
N ASP A 660 -14.96 10.28 60.43
CA ASP A 660 -14.54 11.39 59.57
C ASP A 660 -13.08 11.17 59.14
N THR A 661 -12.88 10.74 57.89
CA THR A 661 -11.55 10.52 57.31
C THR A 661 -10.91 11.87 56.97
N VAL A 662 -9.68 12.08 57.45
CA VAL A 662 -8.89 13.27 57.09
C VAL A 662 -8.20 13.01 55.76
N MET A 663 -8.35 13.92 54.80
CA MET A 663 -7.72 13.79 53.48
C MET A 663 -6.37 14.50 53.42
N ALA A 664 -5.34 13.79 52.96
CA ALA A 664 -4.01 14.33 52.63
C ALA A 664 -3.90 14.78 51.16
N GLY A 665 -5.02 14.82 50.43
CA GLY A 665 -5.10 15.24 49.03
C GLY A 665 -4.87 14.10 48.04
N ALA A 666 -4.43 14.45 46.84
CA ALA A 666 -4.15 13.51 45.76
C ALA A 666 -2.74 13.74 45.18
N ALA A 667 -2.15 12.72 44.57
CA ALA A 667 -0.79 12.79 44.05
C ALA A 667 -0.64 12.09 42.70
N LEU A 668 0.26 12.63 41.87
CA LEU A 668 0.78 11.92 40.70
C LEU A 668 2.17 11.36 41.02
N LEU A 669 2.33 10.05 40.87
CA LEU A 669 3.59 9.35 41.01
C LEU A 669 4.24 9.17 39.64
N PHE A 670 5.34 9.89 39.39
CA PHE A 670 6.12 9.77 38.17
C PHE A 670 7.35 8.87 38.39
N VAL A 671 7.47 7.83 37.58
CA VAL A 671 8.50 6.78 37.73
C VAL A 671 9.55 6.78 36.62
N LYS A 672 9.40 7.67 35.63
CA LYS A 672 10.34 7.78 34.51
C LYS A 672 11.62 8.53 34.87
N GLU A 673 11.50 9.57 35.68
CA GLU A 673 12.62 10.43 36.08
C GLU A 673 12.47 10.86 37.55
N GLY A 674 13.55 10.66 38.31
CA GLY A 674 13.62 11.02 39.73
C GLY A 674 13.79 12.52 40.00
N VAL A 675 13.69 12.90 41.27
CA VAL A 675 13.89 14.28 41.72
C VAL A 675 14.56 14.33 43.09
N ARG A 676 15.46 15.29 43.31
CA ARG A 676 16.09 15.56 44.63
C ARG A 676 16.69 14.32 45.32
N GLY A 677 17.33 13.45 44.54
CA GLY A 677 17.98 12.24 45.05
C GLY A 677 17.07 11.02 45.22
N LYS A 678 15.75 11.16 45.00
CA LYS A 678 14.83 10.03 44.84
C LYS A 678 14.78 9.59 43.38
N SER A 679 14.57 8.30 43.15
CA SER A 679 14.40 7.68 41.81
C SER A 679 13.04 7.98 41.17
N TYR A 680 12.06 8.43 41.96
CA TYR A 680 10.72 8.83 41.53
C TYR A 680 10.44 10.30 41.86
N ARG A 681 9.36 10.85 41.31
CA ARG A 681 8.79 12.15 41.69
C ARG A 681 7.34 11.97 42.11
N LEU A 682 7.02 12.33 43.36
CA LEU A 682 5.64 12.45 43.83
C LEU A 682 5.24 13.91 43.78
N SER A 683 4.23 14.23 42.99
CA SER A 683 3.68 15.58 42.89
C SER A 683 2.35 15.66 43.61
N LEU A 684 2.18 16.66 44.45
CA LEU A 684 1.03 16.77 45.35
C LEU A 684 0.00 17.80 44.86
N GLN A 685 -1.27 17.41 44.89
CA GLN A 685 -2.42 18.29 44.81
C GLN A 685 -3.08 18.34 46.21
N PRO A 686 -3.28 19.53 46.80
CA PRO A 686 -3.88 19.66 48.12
C PRO A 686 -5.32 19.11 48.13
N PRO A 687 -5.86 18.79 49.33
CA PRO A 687 -7.27 18.49 49.50
C PRO A 687 -8.16 19.55 48.87
N MET A 688 -9.24 19.10 48.23
CA MET A 688 -10.20 19.98 47.60
C MET A 688 -10.97 20.80 48.65
N GLU A 689 -10.81 22.12 48.59
CA GLU A 689 -11.60 23.05 49.40
C GLU A 689 -13.07 23.08 48.93
N PRO A 690 -14.05 23.40 49.81
CA PRO A 690 -15.47 23.43 49.46
C PRO A 690 -15.79 24.31 48.24
N THR A 691 -15.15 25.47 48.12
CA THR A 691 -15.33 26.38 46.98
C THR A 691 -14.80 25.78 45.68
N THR A 692 -13.62 25.16 45.70
CA THR A 692 -13.04 24.46 44.55
C THR A 692 -13.90 23.26 44.14
N ARG A 693 -14.54 22.58 45.09
CA ARG A 693 -15.48 21.49 44.82
C ARG A 693 -16.68 21.97 44.02
N GLU A 694 -17.30 23.08 44.40
CA GLU A 694 -18.43 23.68 43.67
C GLU A 694 -18.03 24.11 42.25
N GLU A 695 -16.87 24.76 42.10
CA GLU A 695 -16.34 25.14 40.78
C GLU A 695 -16.09 23.92 39.88
N PHE A 696 -15.54 22.85 40.45
CA PHE A 696 -15.25 21.63 39.70
C PHE A 696 -16.50 20.85 39.33
N VAL A 697 -17.52 20.80 40.20
CA VAL A 697 -18.85 20.29 39.87
C VAL A 697 -19.44 21.03 38.66
N SER A 698 -19.36 22.36 38.65
CA SER A 698 -19.81 23.15 37.49
C SER A 698 -19.03 22.84 36.20
N ARG A 699 -17.73 22.53 36.30
CA ARG A 699 -16.93 22.09 35.15
C ARG A 699 -17.40 20.75 34.59
N ILE A 700 -17.73 19.78 35.45
CA ILE A 700 -18.27 18.48 35.03
C ILE A 700 -19.61 18.65 34.31
N GLU A 701 -20.52 19.47 34.82
CA GLU A 701 -21.82 19.74 34.19
C GLU A 701 -21.67 20.39 32.80
N LYS A 702 -20.71 21.33 32.66
CA LYS A 702 -20.36 21.91 31.36
C LYS A 702 -19.82 20.85 30.39
N ALA A 703 -18.90 20.01 30.86
CA ALA A 703 -18.37 18.91 30.06
C ALA A 703 -19.48 17.93 29.62
N ALA A 704 -20.44 17.63 30.50
CA ALA A 704 -21.59 16.79 30.17
C ALA A 704 -22.44 17.40 29.05
N THR A 705 -22.69 18.70 29.12
CA THR A 705 -23.44 19.43 28.08
C THR A 705 -22.75 19.33 26.72
N VAL A 706 -21.42 19.43 26.69
CA VAL A 706 -20.60 19.26 25.48
C VAL A 706 -20.69 17.83 24.96
N VAL A 707 -20.51 16.84 25.83
CA VAL A 707 -20.56 15.41 25.49
C VAL A 707 -21.93 14.98 24.94
N ALA A 708 -23.02 15.58 25.42
CA ALA A 708 -24.37 15.33 24.96
C ALA A 708 -24.74 16.08 23.67
N ALA A 709 -23.88 16.95 23.14
CA ALA A 709 -24.19 17.73 21.95
C ALA A 709 -24.32 16.85 20.68
N ALA A 710 -24.98 17.41 19.66
CA ALA A 710 -25.01 16.86 18.30
C ALA A 710 -23.85 17.39 17.43
N GLU A 711 -23.25 18.50 17.84
CA GLU A 711 -22.19 19.21 17.12
C GLU A 711 -21.02 19.47 18.05
N PHE A 712 -19.81 19.15 17.60
CA PHE A 712 -18.57 19.36 18.36
C PHE A 712 -17.71 20.38 17.62
N ALA A 713 -17.50 21.54 18.25
CA ALA A 713 -16.60 22.57 17.73
C ALA A 713 -15.19 22.41 18.32
N GLY A 714 -14.17 22.83 17.58
CA GLY A 714 -12.78 22.88 18.04
C GLY A 714 -11.97 23.85 17.18
N GLU A 715 -11.07 24.60 17.81
CA GLU A 715 -10.12 25.43 17.06
C GLU A 715 -8.96 24.56 16.54
N PRO A 716 -8.48 24.81 15.31
CA PRO A 716 -7.32 24.08 14.79
C PRO A 716 -6.08 24.42 15.62
N LEU A 717 -5.50 23.42 16.29
CA LEU A 717 -4.22 23.56 16.98
C LEU A 717 -3.12 23.84 15.96
N SER A 718 -2.39 24.94 16.17
CA SER A 718 -1.23 25.32 15.35
C SER A 718 0.04 24.68 15.89
N PHE A 719 0.82 24.04 15.02
CA PHE A 719 2.12 23.46 15.39
C PHE A 719 3.17 23.68 14.29
N GLY A 720 4.42 23.78 14.73
CA GLY A 720 5.60 24.02 13.89
C GLY A 720 6.73 24.66 14.70
N PRO A 721 7.99 24.52 14.30
CA PRO A 721 9.08 25.30 14.87
C PRO A 721 8.79 26.80 14.79
N LEU A 722 9.15 27.56 15.82
CA LEU A 722 9.10 29.02 15.82
C LEU A 722 9.74 29.56 14.53
N GLY A 723 8.96 30.28 13.71
CA GLY A 723 9.40 30.83 12.42
C GLY A 723 8.89 30.12 11.16
N THR A 724 8.07 29.06 11.28
CA THR A 724 7.38 28.43 10.13
C THR A 724 5.89 28.79 10.08
N PRO A 725 5.25 28.85 8.89
CA PRO A 725 3.82 29.10 8.79
C PRO A 725 3.04 28.05 9.59
N PRO A 726 2.10 28.45 10.46
CA PRO A 726 1.36 27.52 11.31
C PRO A 726 0.61 26.51 10.44
N ARG A 727 0.97 25.24 10.56
CA ARG A 727 0.18 24.17 9.93
C ARG A 727 -1.07 23.98 10.78
N HIS A 728 -2.23 24.10 10.15
CA HIS A 728 -3.51 23.83 10.79
C HIS A 728 -3.81 22.33 10.60
N ARG A 729 -4.05 21.58 11.68
CA ARG A 729 -4.62 20.23 11.57
C ARG A 729 -5.90 20.13 12.38
N TRP A 730 -6.89 19.48 11.76
CA TRP A 730 -7.94 18.76 12.47
C TRP A 730 -7.38 17.34 12.63
N HIS A 731 -6.97 16.93 13.84
CA HIS A 731 -6.43 15.57 14.01
C HIS A 731 -7.56 14.54 14.09
N PHE A 732 -7.71 13.76 13.02
CA PHE A 732 -7.76 12.28 13.07
C PHE A 732 -7.28 11.74 11.72
N ILE A 733 -6.01 11.33 11.62
CA ILE A 733 -5.54 10.50 10.51
C ILE A 733 -5.49 9.09 11.06
N ALA A 734 -6.54 8.30 10.77
CA ALA A 734 -6.40 6.84 10.77
C ALA A 734 -5.28 6.49 9.78
N GLN A 735 -4.48 5.48 10.11
CA GLN A 735 -3.45 4.93 9.22
C GLN A 735 -4.07 4.70 7.83
N VAL A 736 -3.73 5.57 6.88
CA VAL A 736 -4.10 5.39 5.47
C VAL A 736 -3.23 4.24 5.00
N CYS A 737 -3.83 3.07 4.84
CA CYS A 737 -3.24 2.05 4.00
C CYS A 737 -3.19 2.60 2.57
N GLY A 738 -1.98 2.69 2.02
CA GLY A 738 -1.75 2.75 0.58
C GLY A 738 -1.60 4.15 0.01
N ASP A 739 -0.39 4.40 -0.50
CA ASP A 739 -0.07 5.41 -1.48
C ASP A 739 -1.03 5.40 -2.68
N ALA A 740 -1.14 6.57 -3.31
CA ALA A 740 -1.19 6.68 -4.76
C ALA A 740 -0.22 7.78 -5.20
#